data_AF-A0A077KGT8-F1
#
_entry.id   AF-A0A077KGT8-F1
#
_cell.length_a   1.000
_cell.length_b   1.000
_cell.length_c   1.000
_cell.angle_alpha   90.00
_cell.angle_beta   90.00
_cell.angle_gamma   90.00
#
_symmetry.space_group_name_H-M   'P 1'
#
loop_
_entity.id
_entity.type
_entity.pdbx_description
1 polymer ?
#
loop_
_entity_poly.entity_id
_entity_poly.type
_entity_poly.pdbx_seq_one_letter_code
_entity_poly.pdbx_strand_id
1 'polypeptide(L)'
;MMAVDRSPKIPFKEDYKAVITANKPYLQENKISKEYKGFRSFISEKTMHTNLAKIEKARAERLKNQNRNWAQFPGGIRSAFYVAWDPQSLMSLKRNIRHVNLVFPEWFFLDPKSGNLKTNIDPEGYKIIKRTGVAAMPILSNNSNQEFHAEGLGKVLSDSKKRTALIQKLTQQCLKYHFKGINIDFEDMNLNSDENLIAFMKELSETFKQNQLLVTMDIMTDNDDYNIPRLDPYVDYFVLMAYDEYSAGSDAGPVSSQKWIEEQTGKMIKQTSPHKIILGLGAYGYDWSSNKDDNTSVTYMQAITKASASKAVIDFNDNTFNLNYSYTDSKNNTHTVFFNDAASIFNTMRFSSEYPLAGTALWRLGSEDSRIWNFYDKDLTFAGLSKLNLKTLENVKGQTMVDYIGDGEVLDVLNTPHDGKIALEIDPKEKIITDENYITYPSSYEVKKYGSAPQKELVLTFDDGPDETYTPQVLDVLSKYHVPAAFFLVGLNAEKNLPLVKRIYREGHEIGNHTFTHENVAKVSPERALLELKLTRLLIECVTGHSTILFRAPYNADSEPTTSEEIIPVALARQQNYLDIGENIDPEDWQPGIKADEIVKRVMAGIKKERGNIILLHDAGGDTREETVKALKILIPTLQKQGYHFTNLTNLLHKNRNELMPEVPKTRSYYIMQLNLVLATVIYGVSHFLVALFTIFIVLGLIRLLLMAYWAFKERKKEKKLGEFPTLESYPKVSIIVPAYNEEVNIVSSLHNLLKQTYPNFNIIMVDDGSKDSTYEKAKEAFPNHPKLEIFTKRNGGKATALNYGISLTDAEYVVCIDADTKLQQDAVKYLIARFLNAGSEEKIAAVAGNVKVGNTVNWLTKWQAIEYTTSQNFDRLAYANINAITVIPGAIGAFKRSVVLEAGGYSSDTLAEDCDITVKILKAGYTVANENRAVAVTEAPESVKQFLKQRFRWTYGIMQMFWKQRPTFLNPKYKGLGLWAMPNILLFQYIIPFFSPLADVIMFFGILSGNGSKIFSYYLIFLLVDASLAFIAFIMQREKLTNLFYIIPQRFGYRWLMYIVLFKSLRKALKGEMQSWGFLKRTGNVKEIATS
;
A
#
# COMPACT_ATOMS: atom_id res chain seq x y z
N MET A 1 -26.82 24.03 0.44
CA MET A 1 -28.11 24.63 0.81
C MET A 1 -28.24 24.46 2.32
N MET A 2 -27.66 25.38 3.08
CA MET A 2 -28.09 25.61 4.47
C MET A 2 -29.50 26.17 4.42
N ALA A 3 -30.42 25.66 5.23
CA ALA A 3 -31.44 26.43 5.93
C ALA A 3 -32.46 25.48 6.59
N VAL A 4 -32.97 25.93 7.74
CA VAL A 4 -34.20 25.49 8.43
C VAL A 4 -33.99 24.23 9.31
N ASP A 5 -33.97 24.27 10.64
CA ASP A 5 -34.71 25.15 11.54
C ASP A 5 -34.07 25.29 12.94
N ARG A 6 -34.25 26.47 13.55
CA ARG A 6 -33.94 26.76 14.96
C ARG A 6 -35.16 27.44 15.62
N SER A 7 -35.51 26.90 16.79
CA SER A 7 -36.07 27.58 17.99
C SER A 7 -37.58 27.90 18.05
N PRO A 8 -38.20 28.09 19.24
CA PRO A 8 -37.62 28.21 20.60
C PRO A 8 -38.29 27.37 21.74
N LYS A 9 -37.69 27.47 22.95
CA LYS A 9 -38.20 27.13 24.31
C LYS A 9 -39.64 27.65 24.53
N ILE A 10 -40.49 27.18 25.46
CA ILE A 10 -40.49 27.21 26.96
C ILE A 10 -41.64 26.26 27.49
N PRO A 11 -42.10 26.27 28.78
CA PRO A 11 -41.80 25.36 29.91
C PRO A 11 -42.95 24.40 30.31
N PHE A 12 -42.67 23.35 31.09
CA PHE A 12 -43.61 22.83 32.10
C PHE A 12 -42.86 22.29 33.35
N LYS A 13 -43.23 22.85 34.52
CA LYS A 13 -43.17 22.28 35.89
C LYS A 13 -44.63 21.90 36.24
N GLU A 14 -45.00 20.99 37.14
CA GLU A 14 -44.35 20.20 38.19
C GLU A 14 -45.28 18.99 38.52
N ASP A 15 -44.82 18.11 39.42
CA ASP A 15 -45.54 17.09 40.21
C ASP A 15 -45.83 15.71 39.60
N TYR A 16 -45.06 14.71 40.06
CA TYR A 16 -45.57 13.70 41.02
C TYR A 16 -44.42 13.17 41.90
N LYS A 17 -44.58 13.30 43.22
CA LYS A 17 -43.84 12.58 44.26
C LYS A 17 -44.47 11.20 44.48
N ALA A 18 -43.64 10.16 44.54
CA ALA A 18 -43.48 9.23 45.67
C ALA A 18 -43.13 7.80 45.22
N VAL A 19 -42.48 7.06 46.14
CA VAL A 19 -42.18 5.61 46.14
C VAL A 19 -40.86 5.31 45.40
N ILE A 20 -39.71 5.01 46.02
CA ILE A 20 -39.37 4.33 47.28
C ILE A 20 -38.10 4.97 47.86
N THR A 21 -38.19 5.42 49.10
CA THR A 21 -37.06 5.65 49.98
C THR A 21 -36.37 4.30 50.24
N ALA A 22 -35.24 4.04 49.59
CA ALA A 22 -34.19 3.29 50.25
C ALA A 22 -33.63 4.23 51.33
N ASN A 23 -33.81 3.84 52.59
CA ASN A 23 -33.34 4.59 53.74
C ASN A 23 -31.85 4.95 53.57
N LYS A 24 -31.54 6.21 53.85
CA LYS A 24 -30.23 6.81 54.15
C LYS A 24 -29.04 5.82 54.19
N PRO A 25 -27.93 6.08 53.50
CA PRO A 25 -26.70 5.40 53.85
C PRO A 25 -26.32 5.77 55.28
N TYR A 26 -25.94 4.74 56.03
CA TYR A 26 -25.49 4.83 57.41
C TYR A 26 -24.18 5.61 57.49
N LEU A 27 -24.24 6.88 57.87
CA LEU A 27 -23.14 7.54 58.57
C LEU A 27 -23.72 8.21 59.81
N GLN A 28 -23.77 7.45 60.90
CA GLN A 28 -23.92 8.04 62.24
C GLN A 28 -22.69 8.92 62.48
N GLU A 29 -22.87 10.09 63.11
CA GLU A 29 -21.77 10.83 63.72
C GLU A 29 -21.00 9.91 64.68
N ASN A 30 -19.92 9.32 64.19
CA ASN A 30 -19.08 8.42 64.96
C ASN A 30 -18.15 9.24 65.88
N LYS A 31 -17.51 8.56 66.83
CA LYS A 31 -16.56 9.20 67.77
C LYS A 31 -15.49 10.02 67.04
N ILE A 32 -15.00 9.51 65.91
CA ILE A 32 -14.01 10.16 65.03
C ILE A 32 -14.53 11.53 64.56
N SER A 33 -15.79 11.62 64.12
CA SER A 33 -16.41 12.86 63.65
C SER A 33 -16.56 13.94 64.72
N LYS A 34 -16.60 13.56 66.01
CA LYS A 34 -16.68 14.49 67.16
C LYS A 34 -15.30 14.89 67.67
N GLU A 35 -14.31 14.01 67.58
CA GLU A 35 -12.93 14.22 68.03
C GLU A 35 -12.11 15.01 67.01
N TYR A 36 -12.29 14.72 65.72
CA TYR A 36 -11.60 15.40 64.62
C TYR A 36 -12.54 16.36 63.91
N LYS A 37 -12.34 17.66 64.17
CA LYS A 37 -13.17 18.76 63.62
C LYS A 37 -12.97 19.00 62.10
N GLY A 38 -12.07 18.27 61.45
CA GLY A 38 -11.83 18.30 60.00
C GLY A 38 -10.89 19.42 59.54
N PHE A 39 -10.34 19.25 58.32
CA PHE A 39 -9.35 20.14 57.70
C PHE A 39 -9.84 21.59 57.59
N ARG A 40 -11.13 21.81 57.33
CA ARG A 40 -11.78 23.15 57.36
C ARG A 40 -11.57 23.86 58.69
N SER A 41 -11.83 23.15 59.79
CA SER A 41 -11.64 23.68 61.15
C SER A 41 -10.16 23.92 61.42
N PHE A 42 -9.26 23.04 60.95
CA PHE A 42 -7.81 23.20 61.11
C PHE A 42 -7.29 24.48 60.45
N ILE A 43 -7.68 24.80 59.20
CA ILE A 43 -7.24 26.04 58.55
C ILE A 43 -7.81 27.27 59.26
N SER A 44 -9.10 27.22 59.65
CA SER A 44 -9.73 28.31 60.42
C SER A 44 -9.05 28.52 61.79
N GLU A 45 -8.75 27.46 62.54
CA GLU A 45 -8.03 27.53 63.81
C GLU A 45 -6.58 28.05 63.63
N LYS A 46 -5.89 27.64 62.55
CA LYS A 46 -4.56 28.15 62.19
C LYS A 46 -4.56 29.65 61.93
N THR A 47 -5.63 30.20 61.34
CA THR A 47 -5.76 31.65 61.18
C THR A 47 -6.06 32.39 62.49
N MET A 48 -6.45 31.70 63.56
CA MET A 48 -6.85 32.32 64.84
C MET A 48 -5.83 32.18 65.99
N HIS A 49 -4.95 31.15 66.05
CA HIS A 49 -4.11 30.90 67.24
C HIS A 49 -2.68 30.30 67.04
N THR A 50 -1.92 30.31 68.15
CA THR A 50 -0.46 30.24 68.42
C THR A 50 0.35 29.01 67.96
N ASN A 51 -0.22 28.04 67.24
CA ASN A 51 0.54 26.87 66.73
C ASN A 51 1.33 27.14 65.43
N LEU A 52 1.22 28.36 64.88
CA LEU A 52 1.98 28.85 63.74
C LEU A 52 3.49 28.60 63.87
N ALA A 53 4.08 28.85 65.05
CA ALA A 53 5.53 28.69 65.25
C ALA A 53 6.02 27.24 65.09
N LYS A 54 5.24 26.23 65.49
CA LYS A 54 5.59 24.80 65.29
C LYS A 54 5.48 24.41 63.82
N ILE A 55 4.44 24.89 63.13
CA ILE A 55 4.20 24.63 61.71
C ILE A 55 5.25 25.35 60.84
N GLU A 56 5.62 26.58 61.18
CA GLU A 56 6.67 27.36 60.53
C GLU A 56 8.05 26.76 60.77
N LYS A 57 8.34 26.30 61.99
CA LYS A 57 9.56 25.54 62.30
C LYS A 57 9.63 24.25 61.48
N ALA A 58 8.54 23.50 61.42
CA ALA A 58 8.44 22.30 60.60
C ALA A 58 8.64 22.63 59.10
N ARG A 59 8.00 23.68 58.57
CA ARG A 59 8.23 24.15 57.19
C ARG A 59 9.70 24.52 56.94
N ALA A 60 10.33 25.21 57.88
CA ALA A 60 11.74 25.59 57.79
C ALA A 60 12.69 24.39 57.88
N GLU A 61 12.38 23.38 58.70
CA GLU A 61 13.12 22.11 58.79
C GLU A 61 12.97 21.27 57.52
N ARG A 62 11.76 21.18 56.96
CA ARG A 62 11.50 20.57 55.64
C ARG A 62 12.36 21.22 54.55
N LEU A 63 12.45 22.54 54.54
CA LEU A 63 13.27 23.30 53.59
C LEU A 63 14.78 23.14 53.84
N LYS A 64 15.23 23.02 55.10
CA LYS A 64 16.65 22.79 55.46
C LYS A 64 17.16 21.39 55.10
N ASN A 65 16.32 20.37 55.20
CA ASN A 65 16.71 18.97 54.94
C ASN A 65 16.65 18.56 53.45
N GLN A 66 16.43 19.51 52.53
CA GLN A 66 16.29 19.26 51.08
C GLN A 66 17.60 18.97 50.31
N ASN A 67 18.73 18.79 50.97
CA ASN A 67 20.05 18.64 50.32
C ASN A 67 20.37 17.26 49.72
N ARG A 68 19.37 16.47 49.33
CA ARG A 68 19.53 15.22 48.55
C ARG A 68 18.57 15.17 47.35
N ASN A 69 18.67 16.17 46.47
CA ASN A 69 18.04 16.23 45.14
C ASN A 69 16.50 16.00 45.07
N TRP A 70 15.75 16.39 46.11
CA TRP A 70 14.29 16.57 46.06
C TRP A 70 13.87 18.00 45.69
N ALA A 71 14.83 18.82 45.28
CA ALA A 71 14.72 20.27 45.09
C ALA A 71 13.87 20.71 43.87
N GLN A 72 13.30 19.80 43.08
CA GLN A 72 12.53 20.17 41.88
C GLN A 72 11.08 20.61 42.16
N PHE A 73 10.47 20.23 43.30
CA PHE A 73 9.09 20.61 43.62
C PHE A 73 8.95 21.37 44.94
N PRO A 74 8.22 22.50 44.95
CA PRO A 74 8.05 23.32 46.14
C PRO A 74 7.28 22.62 47.28
N GLY A 75 6.59 21.52 46.98
CA GLY A 75 5.76 20.76 47.92
C GLY A 75 6.41 19.55 48.60
N GLY A 76 7.68 19.24 48.35
CA GLY A 76 8.37 18.07 48.90
C GLY A 76 8.39 16.85 47.96
N ILE A 77 8.35 15.64 48.51
CA ILE A 77 8.32 14.40 47.71
C ILE A 77 6.98 14.31 46.98
N ARG A 78 7.04 14.05 45.67
CA ARG A 78 5.89 13.77 44.80
C ARG A 78 6.16 12.46 44.13
N SER A 79 5.56 11.42 44.68
CA SER A 79 5.86 10.05 44.33
C SER A 79 4.65 9.29 43.83
N ALA A 80 4.88 8.25 43.04
CA ALA A 80 3.80 7.39 42.58
C ALA A 80 4.30 5.95 42.45
N PHE A 81 3.40 5.02 42.70
CA PHE A 81 3.65 3.59 42.58
C PHE A 81 3.45 3.16 41.13
N TYR A 82 4.43 2.40 40.61
CA TYR A 82 4.44 1.90 39.23
C TYR A 82 4.41 0.38 39.24
N VAL A 83 3.48 -0.22 38.50
CA VAL A 83 3.32 -1.67 38.40
C VAL A 83 3.52 -2.13 36.97
N ALA A 84 4.23 -3.25 36.78
CA ALA A 84 4.55 -3.77 35.45
C ALA A 84 3.41 -4.60 34.83
N TRP A 85 2.50 -5.11 35.65
CA TRP A 85 1.41 -5.99 35.23
C TRP A 85 0.19 -5.24 34.67
N ASP A 86 0.11 -3.92 34.87
CA ASP A 86 -0.93 -3.08 34.29
C ASP A 86 -0.35 -2.16 33.19
N PRO A 87 -0.71 -2.38 31.91
CA PRO A 87 -0.31 -1.49 30.82
C PRO A 87 -0.68 -0.01 31.04
N GLN A 88 -1.78 0.27 31.75
CA GLN A 88 -2.21 1.64 32.07
C GLN A 88 -1.18 2.35 32.96
N SER A 89 -0.48 1.60 33.81
CA SER A 89 0.58 2.12 34.66
C SER A 89 1.76 2.65 33.85
N LEU A 90 2.17 1.93 32.79
CA LEU A 90 3.23 2.36 31.88
C LEU A 90 2.81 3.57 31.05
N MET A 91 1.56 3.62 30.59
CA MET A 91 1.04 4.77 29.85
C MET A 91 0.96 6.02 30.72
N SER A 92 0.45 5.91 31.96
CA SER A 92 0.43 7.03 32.90
C SER A 92 1.84 7.49 33.24
N LEU A 93 2.77 6.55 33.53
CA LEU A 93 4.19 6.89 33.75
C LEU A 93 4.76 7.69 32.56
N LYS A 94 4.57 7.23 31.33
CA LYS A 94 5.08 7.90 30.12
C LYS A 94 4.55 9.34 29.98
N ARG A 95 3.28 9.57 30.29
CA ARG A 95 2.63 10.89 30.17
C ARG A 95 3.00 11.83 31.32
N ASN A 96 3.10 11.27 32.53
CA ASN A 96 3.03 12.04 33.76
C ASN A 96 4.33 12.05 34.59
N ILE A 97 5.37 11.31 34.20
CA ILE A 97 6.63 11.24 34.95
C ILE A 97 7.28 12.61 35.24
N ARG A 98 7.01 13.63 34.42
CA ARG A 98 7.48 15.00 34.65
C ARG A 98 6.89 15.67 35.91
N HIS A 99 5.80 15.13 36.47
CA HIS A 99 5.10 15.65 37.64
C HIS A 99 5.51 14.94 38.94
N VAL A 100 6.40 13.94 38.87
CA VAL A 100 6.90 13.17 40.03
C VAL A 100 8.42 13.27 40.12
N ASN A 101 8.95 13.26 41.34
CA ASN A 101 10.40 13.33 41.60
C ASN A 101 10.94 12.03 42.21
N LEU A 102 10.06 11.07 42.51
CA LEU A 102 10.37 9.74 42.97
C LEU A 102 9.34 8.74 42.41
N VAL A 103 9.78 7.58 41.94
CA VAL A 103 8.90 6.48 41.53
C VAL A 103 9.17 5.28 42.42
N PHE A 104 8.11 4.61 42.87
CA PHE A 104 8.16 3.34 43.59
C PHE A 104 7.76 2.20 42.65
N PRO A 105 8.70 1.62 41.87
CA PRO A 105 8.37 0.53 40.96
C PRO A 105 8.30 -0.82 41.68
N GLU A 106 7.23 -1.57 41.46
CA GLU A 106 7.03 -2.92 41.98
C GLU A 106 7.87 -3.94 41.21
N TRP A 107 9.16 -4.03 41.54
CA TRP A 107 10.11 -4.86 40.80
C TRP A 107 10.78 -5.95 41.63
N PHE A 108 10.82 -5.84 42.96
CA PHE A 108 11.51 -6.79 43.82
C PHE A 108 10.50 -7.54 44.70
N PHE A 109 10.58 -8.87 44.66
CA PHE A 109 9.66 -9.76 45.37
C PHE A 109 10.43 -10.80 46.16
N LEU A 110 9.87 -11.26 47.27
CA LEU A 110 10.37 -12.42 47.99
C LEU A 110 9.69 -13.70 47.49
N ASP A 111 10.48 -14.73 47.20
CA ASP A 111 9.94 -16.05 46.90
C ASP A 111 9.18 -16.62 48.12
N PRO A 112 7.90 -17.00 48.00
CA PRO A 112 7.07 -17.42 49.14
C PRO A 112 7.64 -18.59 49.95
N LYS A 113 8.41 -19.47 49.32
CA LYS A 113 8.93 -20.69 49.98
C LYS A 113 10.32 -20.48 50.58
N SER A 114 11.21 -19.86 49.82
CA SER A 114 12.63 -19.74 50.14
C SER A 114 13.04 -18.39 50.73
N GLY A 115 12.24 -17.34 50.52
CA GLY A 115 12.56 -15.97 50.91
C GLY A 115 13.68 -15.33 50.06
N ASN A 116 14.04 -15.93 48.92
CA ASN A 116 15.03 -15.36 48.03
C ASN A 116 14.46 -14.18 47.23
N LEU A 117 15.31 -13.19 46.95
CA LEU A 117 14.99 -12.07 46.07
C LEU A 117 14.72 -12.52 44.63
N LYS A 118 13.55 -12.20 44.10
CA LYS A 118 13.15 -12.29 42.70
C LYS A 118 13.00 -10.88 42.13
N THR A 119 13.63 -10.62 40.98
CA THR A 119 13.58 -9.31 40.32
C THR A 119 12.80 -9.39 39.01
N ASN A 120 11.82 -8.51 38.81
CA ASN A 120 11.03 -8.39 37.60
C ASN A 120 11.05 -6.93 37.11
N ILE A 121 12.23 -6.44 36.72
CA ILE A 121 12.39 -5.06 36.25
C ILE A 121 11.78 -4.95 34.85
N ASP A 122 10.74 -4.13 34.71
CA ASP A 122 10.16 -3.81 33.40
C ASP A 122 11.14 -2.98 32.55
N PRO A 123 11.57 -3.48 31.37
CA PRO A 123 12.55 -2.78 30.54
C PRO A 123 12.07 -1.39 30.06
N GLU A 124 10.79 -1.25 29.71
CA GLU A 124 10.27 0.00 29.15
C GLU A 124 10.06 1.06 30.23
N GLY A 125 9.48 0.70 31.37
CA GLY A 125 9.37 1.55 32.55
C GLY A 125 10.74 2.02 33.05
N TYR A 126 11.72 1.10 33.13
CA TYR A 126 13.10 1.45 33.49
C TYR A 126 13.74 2.44 32.52
N LYS A 127 13.55 2.24 31.21
CA LYS A 127 14.06 3.14 30.17
C LYS A 127 13.47 4.55 30.29
N ILE A 128 12.17 4.67 30.58
CA ILE A 128 11.50 5.96 30.78
C ILE A 128 12.09 6.69 32.00
N ILE A 129 12.16 6.01 33.15
CA ILE A 129 12.70 6.56 34.41
C ILE A 129 14.16 6.99 34.23
N LYS A 130 14.98 6.13 33.62
CA LYS A 130 16.40 6.42 33.38
C LYS A 130 16.60 7.62 32.46
N ARG A 131 15.77 7.76 31.42
CA ARG A 131 15.86 8.86 30.45
C ARG A 131 15.49 10.21 31.06
N THR A 132 14.53 10.26 31.97
CA THR A 132 14.05 11.50 32.59
C THR A 132 14.90 11.93 33.77
N GLY A 133 15.67 11.02 34.36
CA GLY A 133 16.51 11.28 35.53
C GLY A 133 15.73 11.37 36.85
N VAL A 134 14.45 10.97 36.85
CA VAL A 134 13.63 10.87 38.07
C VAL A 134 14.17 9.73 38.95
N ALA A 135 14.22 9.95 40.27
CA ALA A 135 14.69 8.93 41.20
C ALA A 135 13.74 7.74 41.24
N ALA A 136 14.28 6.53 41.39
CA ALA A 136 13.48 5.33 41.63
C ALA A 136 13.96 4.59 42.88
N MET A 137 12.99 4.09 43.64
CA MET A 137 13.19 3.24 44.81
C MET A 137 12.30 2.01 44.65
N PRO A 138 12.81 0.89 44.12
CA PRO A 138 12.00 -0.30 43.94
C PRO A 138 11.36 -0.76 45.23
N ILE A 139 10.14 -1.27 45.11
CA ILE A 139 9.43 -1.92 46.20
C ILE A 139 10.01 -3.32 46.38
N LEU A 140 10.36 -3.66 47.60
CA LEU A 140 10.60 -5.03 48.03
C LEU A 140 9.34 -5.52 48.76
N SER A 141 8.59 -6.40 48.09
CA SER A 141 7.32 -6.92 48.59
C SER A 141 7.37 -8.41 48.90
N ASN A 142 6.59 -8.86 49.89
CA ASN A 142 6.29 -10.28 50.11
C ASN A 142 5.03 -10.76 49.35
N ASN A 143 4.55 -9.95 48.40
CA ASN A 143 3.53 -10.31 47.42
C ASN A 143 4.04 -11.36 46.41
N SER A 144 3.23 -12.39 46.15
CA SER A 144 3.39 -13.31 45.03
C SER A 144 2.04 -13.66 44.43
N ASN A 145 1.86 -13.33 43.15
CA ASN A 145 0.60 -13.51 42.41
C ASN A 145 -0.61 -12.76 43.03
N GLN A 146 -0.39 -11.52 43.52
CA GLN A 146 -1.42 -10.66 44.13
C GLN A 146 -1.91 -11.13 45.51
N GLU A 147 -1.15 -12.01 46.16
CA GLU A 147 -1.38 -12.47 47.53
C GLU A 147 -0.10 -12.26 48.34
N PHE A 148 -0.22 -11.80 49.59
CA PHE A 148 0.92 -11.63 50.50
C PHE A 148 1.22 -12.92 51.25
N HIS A 149 2.50 -13.33 51.27
CA HIS A 149 2.94 -14.59 51.86
C HIS A 149 3.92 -14.34 53.03
N ALA A 150 3.54 -14.77 54.24
CA ALA A 150 4.33 -14.57 55.45
C ALA A 150 5.52 -15.55 55.59
N GLU A 151 5.43 -16.75 55.01
CA GLU A 151 6.34 -17.86 55.31
C GLU A 151 7.76 -17.62 54.82
N GLY A 152 7.89 -17.07 53.60
CA GLY A 152 9.17 -16.71 52.99
C GLY A 152 9.84 -15.57 53.75
N LEU A 153 9.06 -14.55 54.11
CA LEU A 153 9.50 -13.39 54.88
C LEU A 153 9.99 -13.79 56.28
N GLY A 154 9.19 -14.56 57.03
CA GLY A 154 9.53 -15.02 58.38
C GLY A 154 10.82 -15.84 58.43
N LYS A 155 11.10 -16.66 57.42
CA LYS A 155 12.36 -17.42 57.29
C LYS A 155 13.58 -16.53 57.05
N VAL A 156 13.40 -15.39 56.39
CA VAL A 156 14.50 -14.43 56.18
C VAL A 156 14.72 -13.61 57.43
N LEU A 157 13.65 -13.05 58.01
CA LEU A 157 13.76 -12.16 59.17
C LEU A 157 14.33 -12.88 60.40
N SER A 158 14.06 -14.18 60.59
CA SER A 158 14.55 -14.97 61.73
C SER A 158 16.01 -15.47 61.60
N ASP A 159 16.63 -15.40 60.42
CA ASP A 159 17.97 -15.94 60.15
C ASP A 159 18.95 -14.83 59.73
N SER A 160 19.93 -14.52 60.59
CA SER A 160 20.90 -13.43 60.35
C SER A 160 21.74 -13.61 59.09
N LYS A 161 22.05 -14.85 58.68
CA LYS A 161 22.79 -15.11 57.43
C LYS A 161 21.93 -14.80 56.23
N LYS A 162 20.64 -15.15 56.27
CA LYS A 162 19.70 -14.85 55.19
C LYS A 162 19.38 -13.37 55.09
N ARG A 163 19.20 -12.67 56.22
CA ARG A 163 19.06 -11.21 56.24
C ARG A 163 20.26 -10.53 55.57
N THR A 164 21.48 -10.88 56.00
CA THR A 164 22.72 -10.33 55.42
C THR A 164 22.81 -10.61 53.92
N ALA A 165 22.51 -11.84 53.48
CA ALA A 165 22.55 -12.21 52.06
C ALA A 165 21.51 -11.45 51.22
N LEU A 166 20.29 -11.25 51.75
CA LEU A 166 19.26 -10.45 51.08
C LEU A 166 19.69 -8.99 50.99
N ILE A 167 20.14 -8.39 52.09
CA ILE A 167 20.60 -6.99 52.14
C ILE A 167 21.72 -6.76 51.12
N GLN A 168 22.73 -7.64 51.06
CA GLN A 168 23.81 -7.53 50.08
C GLN A 168 23.31 -7.60 48.63
N LYS A 169 22.37 -8.51 48.32
CA LYS A 169 21.76 -8.59 46.99
C LYS A 169 20.99 -7.32 46.65
N LEU A 170 20.20 -6.78 47.57
CA LEU A 170 19.47 -5.53 47.38
C LEU A 170 20.43 -4.37 47.12
N THR A 171 21.49 -4.23 47.91
CA THR A 171 22.52 -3.20 47.70
C THR A 171 23.17 -3.33 46.32
N GLN A 172 23.52 -4.55 45.89
CA GLN A 172 24.09 -4.78 44.55
C GLN A 172 23.13 -4.38 43.43
N GLN A 173 21.84 -4.72 43.53
CA GLN A 173 20.85 -4.34 42.53
C GLN A 173 20.65 -2.81 42.47
N CYS A 174 20.54 -2.15 43.63
CA CYS A 174 20.41 -0.70 43.69
C CYS A 174 21.60 0.02 43.06
N LEU A 175 22.84 -0.43 43.33
CA LEU A 175 24.04 0.13 42.74
C LEU A 175 24.14 -0.14 41.23
N LYS A 176 23.79 -1.37 40.78
CA LYS A 176 23.82 -1.77 39.37
C LYS A 176 22.89 -0.92 38.50
N TYR A 177 21.68 -0.64 38.98
CA TYR A 177 20.66 0.07 38.22
C TYR A 177 20.55 1.57 38.55
N HIS A 178 21.41 2.07 39.45
CA HIS A 178 21.44 3.45 39.95
C HIS A 178 20.15 3.88 40.65
N PHE A 179 19.53 2.98 41.43
CA PHE A 179 18.37 3.31 42.26
C PHE A 179 18.78 4.14 43.47
N LYS A 180 17.86 5.00 43.93
CA LYS A 180 18.12 5.93 45.04
C LYS A 180 18.03 5.25 46.41
N GLY A 181 17.47 4.05 46.46
CA GLY A 181 17.21 3.30 47.67
C GLY A 181 16.21 2.17 47.43
N ILE A 182 15.61 1.68 48.50
CA ILE A 182 14.57 0.64 48.49
C ILE A 182 13.35 1.11 49.29
N ASN A 183 12.16 0.73 48.83
CA ASN A 183 10.92 0.83 49.57
C ASN A 183 10.54 -0.55 50.12
N ILE A 184 10.34 -0.67 51.43
CA ILE A 184 9.96 -1.93 52.07
C ILE A 184 8.46 -1.98 52.21
N ASP A 185 7.85 -2.98 51.59
CA ASP A 185 6.40 -3.20 51.60
C ASP A 185 6.14 -4.63 52.10
N PHE A 186 6.09 -4.77 53.42
CA PHE A 186 5.83 -6.06 54.04
C PHE A 186 4.46 -6.02 54.70
N GLU A 187 3.54 -6.78 54.14
CA GLU A 187 2.15 -6.90 54.61
C GLU A 187 1.89 -8.33 55.12
N ASP A 188 0.85 -8.51 55.94
CA ASP A 188 0.44 -9.81 56.51
C ASP A 188 1.60 -10.62 57.13
N MET A 189 2.49 -9.94 57.86
CA MET A 189 3.79 -10.52 58.24
C MET A 189 3.69 -11.66 59.26
N ASN A 190 2.59 -11.76 60.03
CA ASN A 190 2.33 -12.81 61.03
C ASN A 190 3.56 -13.16 61.88
N LEU A 191 4.25 -12.14 62.40
CA LEU A 191 5.49 -12.31 63.15
C LEU A 191 5.21 -12.54 64.64
N ASN A 192 5.92 -13.49 65.25
CA ASN A 192 5.83 -13.74 66.70
C ASN A 192 6.54 -12.65 67.55
N SER A 193 7.30 -11.73 66.94
CA SER A 193 8.09 -10.69 67.62
C SER A 193 8.63 -9.65 66.64
N ASP A 194 8.45 -8.37 66.98
CA ASP A 194 8.93 -7.19 66.22
C ASP A 194 10.47 -7.11 66.13
N GLU A 195 11.19 -7.75 67.06
CA GLU A 195 12.67 -7.73 67.11
C GLU A 195 13.32 -8.16 65.80
N ASN A 196 12.73 -9.12 65.08
CA ASN A 196 13.28 -9.63 63.83
C ASN A 196 13.19 -8.60 62.69
N LEU A 197 12.06 -7.87 62.63
CA LEU A 197 11.86 -6.79 61.67
C LEU A 197 12.77 -5.61 62.00
N ILE A 198 12.88 -5.24 63.28
CA ILE A 198 13.75 -4.15 63.73
C ILE A 198 15.23 -4.47 63.44
N ALA A 199 15.66 -5.72 63.69
CA ALA A 199 17.02 -6.15 63.36
C ALA A 199 17.30 -6.08 61.86
N PHE A 200 16.37 -6.54 61.02
CA PHE A 200 16.47 -6.41 59.57
C PHE A 200 16.58 -4.95 59.13
N MET A 201 15.69 -4.08 59.60
CA MET A 201 15.67 -2.67 59.23
C MET A 201 16.93 -1.94 59.68
N LYS A 202 17.47 -2.27 60.86
CA LYS A 202 18.76 -1.76 61.33
C LYS A 202 19.92 -2.18 60.42
N GLU A 203 20.06 -3.48 60.15
CA GLU A 203 21.12 -4.03 59.29
C GLU A 203 21.04 -3.45 57.86
N LEU A 204 19.82 -3.32 57.33
CA LEU A 204 19.54 -2.72 56.03
C LEU A 204 19.95 -1.24 56.01
N SER A 205 19.47 -0.45 56.98
CA SER A 205 19.73 0.99 57.08
C SER A 205 21.22 1.30 57.22
N GLU A 206 21.94 0.56 58.06
CA GLU A 206 23.38 0.73 58.25
C GLU A 206 24.15 0.45 56.95
N THR A 207 23.79 -0.62 56.23
CA THR A 207 24.40 -0.98 54.94
C THR A 207 24.07 0.05 53.83
N PHE A 208 22.82 0.50 53.77
CA PHE A 208 22.36 1.45 52.75
C PHE A 208 22.95 2.85 52.98
N LYS A 209 23.06 3.31 54.23
CA LYS A 209 23.70 4.59 54.58
C LYS A 209 25.17 4.65 54.15
N GLN A 210 25.93 3.55 54.29
CA GLN A 210 27.32 3.47 53.81
C GLN A 210 27.44 3.65 52.29
N ASN A 211 26.40 3.29 51.55
CA ASN A 211 26.35 3.38 50.08
C ASN A 211 25.55 4.60 49.57
N GLN A 212 25.20 5.55 50.45
CA GLN A 212 24.37 6.73 50.13
C GLN A 212 22.98 6.40 49.55
N LEU A 213 22.45 5.23 49.92
CA LEU A 213 21.11 4.76 49.55
C LEU A 213 20.11 5.08 50.68
N LEU A 214 18.84 5.25 50.31
CA LEU A 214 17.73 5.51 51.23
C LEU A 214 16.90 4.26 51.51
N VAL A 215 16.23 4.24 52.65
CA VAL A 215 15.25 3.21 53.02
C VAL A 215 13.92 3.87 53.33
N THR A 216 12.89 3.54 52.56
CA THR A 216 11.50 3.88 52.87
C THR A 216 10.70 2.65 53.24
N MET A 217 9.60 2.83 53.95
CA MET A 217 8.77 1.72 54.42
C MET A 217 7.29 2.09 54.35
N ASP A 218 6.50 1.23 53.71
CA ASP A 218 5.05 1.35 53.65
C ASP A 218 4.46 0.87 54.99
N ILE A 219 3.52 1.64 55.52
CA ILE A 219 2.90 1.39 56.83
C ILE A 219 1.39 1.47 56.66
N MET A 220 0.71 0.37 56.98
CA MET A 220 -0.75 0.34 57.11
C MET A 220 -1.22 1.13 58.32
N THR A 221 -2.39 1.70 58.20
CA THR A 221 -3.08 2.36 59.32
C THR A 221 -3.59 1.31 60.32
N ASP A 222 -3.55 1.64 61.62
CA ASP A 222 -4.03 0.78 62.70
C ASP A 222 -3.49 -0.68 62.72
N ASN A 223 -2.25 -0.89 62.23
CA ASN A 223 -1.56 -2.19 62.26
C ASN A 223 -0.48 -2.20 63.36
N ASP A 224 -0.64 -3.10 64.34
CA ASP A 224 0.25 -3.25 65.50
C ASP A 224 1.56 -4.01 65.19
N ASP A 225 1.70 -4.59 63.99
CA ASP A 225 2.91 -5.32 63.57
C ASP A 225 4.13 -4.37 63.41
N TYR A 226 3.90 -3.05 63.32
CA TYR A 226 4.94 -2.05 63.13
C TYR A 226 5.22 -1.25 64.39
N ASN A 227 6.37 -1.50 65.02
CA ASN A 227 6.85 -0.68 66.14
C ASN A 227 7.52 0.62 65.64
N ILE A 228 6.72 1.62 65.26
CA ILE A 228 7.20 2.86 64.62
C ILE A 228 8.29 3.59 65.44
N PRO A 229 8.17 3.80 66.77
CA PRO A 229 9.22 4.49 67.53
C PRO A 229 10.58 3.78 67.50
N ARG A 230 10.58 2.45 67.38
CA ARG A 230 11.83 1.66 67.28
C ARG A 230 12.36 1.54 65.85
N LEU A 231 11.49 1.64 64.85
CA LEU A 231 11.87 1.65 63.43
C LEU A 231 12.36 3.03 62.98
N ASP A 232 11.91 4.11 63.62
CA ASP A 232 12.21 5.49 63.23
C ASP A 232 13.70 5.78 62.99
N PRO A 233 14.67 5.33 63.81
CA PRO A 233 16.10 5.60 63.54
C PRO A 233 16.64 4.99 62.23
N TYR A 234 15.95 3.98 61.70
CA TYR A 234 16.41 3.16 60.58
C TYR A 234 15.69 3.45 59.26
N VAL A 235 14.53 4.06 59.31
CA VAL A 235 13.73 4.42 58.12
C VAL A 235 13.93 5.89 57.78
N ASP A 236 14.20 6.24 56.53
CA ASP A 236 14.30 7.64 56.07
C ASP A 236 12.91 8.27 55.91
N TYR A 237 11.98 7.56 55.26
CA TYR A 237 10.57 7.96 55.13
C TYR A 237 9.60 6.80 55.33
N PHE A 238 8.53 7.05 56.08
CA PHE A 238 7.37 6.18 56.15
C PHE A 238 6.33 6.63 55.13
N VAL A 239 5.87 5.71 54.27
CA VAL A 239 4.72 5.94 53.41
C VAL A 239 3.49 5.47 54.17
N LEU A 240 2.70 6.42 54.66
CA LEU A 240 1.46 6.12 55.40
C LEU A 240 0.37 5.79 54.40
N MET A 241 -0.05 4.52 54.33
CA MET A 241 -1.11 4.05 53.44
C MET A 241 -2.49 4.44 53.99
N ALA A 242 -2.78 5.74 53.95
CA ALA A 242 -4.05 6.31 54.40
C ALA A 242 -5.14 6.18 53.31
N TYR A 243 -5.35 4.95 52.85
CA TYR A 243 -6.41 4.51 51.94
C TYR A 243 -6.81 3.07 52.30
N ASP A 244 -7.83 2.52 51.65
CA ASP A 244 -8.50 1.29 52.07
C ASP A 244 -9.14 1.38 53.48
N GLU A 245 -9.72 2.54 53.82
CA GLU A 245 -10.60 2.65 55.00
C GLU A 245 -11.74 1.62 54.91
N TYR A 246 -12.27 1.45 53.69
CA TYR A 246 -13.12 0.35 53.28
C TYR A 246 -12.53 -0.28 52.01
N SER A 247 -12.42 -1.61 52.00
CA SER A 247 -11.88 -2.42 50.90
C SER A 247 -12.91 -3.42 50.37
N ALA A 248 -12.58 -4.13 49.28
CA ALA A 248 -13.47 -5.14 48.66
C ALA A 248 -13.96 -6.23 49.63
N GLY A 249 -13.17 -6.55 50.67
CA GLY A 249 -13.52 -7.52 51.71
C GLY A 249 -14.38 -6.96 52.85
N SER A 250 -14.58 -5.64 52.90
CA SER A 250 -15.37 -4.94 53.92
C SER A 250 -16.77 -4.56 53.43
N ASP A 251 -17.58 -3.93 54.28
CA ASP A 251 -18.84 -3.31 53.87
C ASP A 251 -18.58 -2.06 52.99
N ALA A 252 -19.56 -1.62 52.20
CA ALA A 252 -19.38 -0.50 51.29
C ALA A 252 -19.18 0.83 52.04
N GLY A 253 -18.14 1.58 51.67
CA GLY A 253 -17.83 2.88 52.27
C GLY A 253 -16.73 3.65 51.54
N PRO A 254 -16.40 4.88 52.02
CA PRO A 254 -15.36 5.72 51.42
C PRO A 254 -13.99 5.04 51.35
N VAL A 255 -13.26 5.19 50.24
CA VAL A 255 -11.91 4.61 50.11
C VAL A 255 -10.94 5.25 51.10
N SER A 256 -11.06 6.56 51.30
CA SER A 256 -10.18 7.32 52.18
C SER A 256 -10.86 8.61 52.61
N SER A 257 -11.70 8.58 53.65
CA SER A 257 -12.40 9.79 54.10
C SER A 257 -11.43 10.79 54.73
N GLN A 258 -11.63 12.09 54.47
CA GLN A 258 -10.70 13.13 54.90
C GLN A 258 -10.47 13.18 56.42
N LYS A 259 -11.52 12.98 57.22
CA LYS A 259 -11.42 12.95 58.70
C LYS A 259 -10.63 11.74 59.20
N TRP A 260 -10.79 10.59 58.55
CA TRP A 260 -10.01 9.40 58.86
C TRP A 260 -8.53 9.59 58.48
N ILE A 261 -8.23 10.17 57.31
CA ILE A 261 -6.85 10.54 56.93
C ILE A 261 -6.20 11.44 57.98
N GLU A 262 -6.93 12.44 58.48
CA GLU A 262 -6.46 13.34 59.53
C GLU A 262 -6.18 12.61 60.85
N GLU A 263 -7.06 11.68 61.24
CA GLU A 263 -6.87 10.85 62.43
C GLU A 263 -5.63 9.97 62.31
N GLN A 264 -5.49 9.24 61.21
CA GLN A 264 -4.37 8.32 60.99
C GLN A 264 -3.04 9.08 60.90
N THR A 265 -3.03 10.23 60.22
CA THR A 265 -1.87 11.13 60.23
C THR A 265 -1.58 11.62 61.65
N GLY A 266 -2.61 11.99 62.42
CA GLY A 266 -2.52 12.41 63.81
C GLY A 266 -1.97 11.35 64.77
N LYS A 267 -2.26 10.07 64.51
CA LYS A 267 -1.66 8.93 65.24
C LYS A 267 -0.19 8.77 64.87
N MET A 268 0.16 8.86 63.59
CA MET A 268 1.53 8.68 63.10
C MET A 268 2.50 9.76 63.58
N ILE A 269 2.08 11.04 63.60
CA ILE A 269 2.92 12.16 64.07
C ILE A 269 3.25 12.10 65.57
N LYS A 270 2.53 11.29 66.36
CA LYS A 270 2.88 11.04 67.77
C LYS A 270 4.05 10.05 67.89
N GLN A 271 4.31 9.27 66.85
CA GLN A 271 5.29 8.18 66.82
C GLN A 271 6.54 8.53 66.01
N THR A 272 6.43 9.41 65.00
CA THR A 272 7.57 9.89 64.18
C THR A 272 7.44 11.38 63.84
N SER A 273 8.51 11.96 63.27
CA SER A 273 8.50 13.34 62.78
C SER A 273 7.62 13.49 61.52
N PRO A 274 6.82 14.56 61.40
CA PRO A 274 6.03 14.83 60.19
C PRO A 274 6.89 14.94 58.91
N HIS A 275 8.18 15.28 59.03
CA HIS A 275 9.11 15.36 57.90
C HIS A 275 9.57 14.01 57.35
N LYS A 276 9.16 12.92 57.99
CA LYS A 276 9.42 11.56 57.53
C LYS A 276 8.17 10.88 56.99
N ILE A 277 7.02 11.54 57.05
CA ILE A 277 5.74 10.95 56.60
C ILE A 277 5.47 11.37 55.16
N ILE A 278 5.44 10.41 54.25
CA ILE A 278 4.89 10.55 52.89
C ILE A 278 3.45 10.05 52.96
N LEU A 279 2.48 10.90 52.64
CA LEU A 279 1.06 10.53 52.69
C LEU A 279 0.65 9.75 51.44
N GLY A 280 0.21 8.51 51.61
CA GLY A 280 -0.38 7.69 50.56
C GLY A 280 -1.72 8.23 50.08
N LEU A 281 -1.97 8.16 48.77
CA LEU A 281 -3.17 8.65 48.10
C LEU A 281 -3.79 7.51 47.29
N GLY A 282 -4.99 7.06 47.68
CA GLY A 282 -5.72 6.02 46.96
C GLY A 282 -6.46 6.60 45.76
N ALA A 283 -5.89 6.48 44.56
CA ALA A 283 -6.45 7.00 43.32
C ALA A 283 -7.24 5.91 42.56
N TYR A 284 -8.22 5.32 43.22
CA TYR A 284 -9.08 4.23 42.73
C TYR A 284 -10.38 4.19 43.54
N GLY A 285 -11.20 3.18 43.31
CA GLY A 285 -12.43 2.88 44.04
C GLY A 285 -12.71 1.39 44.14
N TYR A 286 -13.87 1.08 44.70
CA TYR A 286 -14.42 -0.28 44.75
C TYR A 286 -15.91 -0.24 44.35
N ASP A 287 -16.34 -1.33 43.71
CA ASP A 287 -17.72 -1.63 43.33
C ASP A 287 -18.19 -2.83 44.16
N TRP A 288 -19.07 -2.57 45.13
CA TRP A 288 -19.66 -3.59 46.00
C TRP A 288 -21.00 -4.06 45.46
N SER A 289 -21.16 -5.37 45.29
CA SER A 289 -22.40 -5.99 44.84
C SER A 289 -23.19 -6.56 46.02
N SER A 290 -24.51 -6.68 45.87
CA SER A 290 -25.36 -7.47 46.76
C SER A 290 -24.95 -8.95 46.82
N ASN A 291 -24.23 -9.43 45.79
CA ASN A 291 -23.51 -10.69 45.82
C ASN A 291 -22.03 -10.42 46.14
N LYS A 292 -21.58 -10.72 47.36
CA LYS A 292 -20.23 -10.38 47.84
C LYS A 292 -19.09 -10.96 47.00
N ASP A 293 -19.34 -12.06 46.29
CA ASP A 293 -18.36 -12.68 45.38
C ASP A 293 -18.05 -11.82 44.14
N ASP A 294 -18.88 -10.80 43.84
CA ASP A 294 -18.74 -9.90 42.70
C ASP A 294 -18.08 -8.55 43.06
N ASN A 295 -17.58 -8.37 44.29
CA ASN A 295 -16.91 -7.13 44.71
C ASN A 295 -15.59 -6.96 43.96
N THR A 296 -15.36 -5.77 43.37
CA THR A 296 -14.16 -5.52 42.56
C THR A 296 -13.56 -4.14 42.80
N SER A 297 -12.24 -4.02 42.68
CA SER A 297 -11.58 -2.70 42.60
C SER A 297 -11.85 -2.08 41.24
N VAL A 298 -12.10 -0.77 41.20
CA VAL A 298 -12.33 -0.01 39.97
C VAL A 298 -11.37 1.17 39.87
N THR A 299 -10.88 1.47 38.67
CA THR A 299 -10.17 2.73 38.41
C THR A 299 -11.15 3.90 38.40
N TYR A 300 -10.63 5.14 38.45
CA TYR A 300 -11.46 6.34 38.27
C TYR A 300 -12.31 6.23 36.98
N MET A 301 -11.70 5.84 35.86
CA MET A 301 -12.43 5.78 34.59
C MET A 301 -13.49 4.68 34.58
N GLN A 302 -13.20 3.51 35.13
CA GLN A 302 -14.19 2.43 35.25
C GLN A 302 -15.40 2.86 36.09
N ALA A 303 -15.17 3.58 37.20
CA ALA A 303 -16.24 4.13 38.02
C ALA A 303 -17.10 5.13 37.24
N ILE A 304 -16.51 6.00 36.41
CA ILE A 304 -17.25 6.95 35.57
C ILE A 304 -18.02 6.26 34.44
N THR A 305 -17.40 5.30 33.74
CA THR A 305 -18.05 4.53 32.66
C THR A 305 -19.27 3.78 33.20
N LYS A 306 -19.15 3.12 34.35
CA LYS A 306 -20.27 2.43 35.02
C LYS A 306 -21.39 3.40 35.42
N ALA A 307 -21.07 4.59 35.92
CA ALA A 307 -22.08 5.61 36.23
C ALA A 307 -22.80 6.10 34.96
N SER A 308 -22.05 6.32 33.87
CA SER A 308 -22.59 6.75 32.59
C SER A 308 -23.52 5.69 31.96
N ALA A 309 -23.06 4.43 31.90
CA ALA A 309 -23.80 3.31 31.34
C ALA A 309 -25.09 3.02 32.13
N SER A 310 -25.04 3.12 33.46
CA SER A 310 -26.21 2.92 34.33
C SER A 310 -27.08 4.17 34.51
N LYS A 311 -26.66 5.33 33.98
CA LYS A 311 -27.30 6.64 34.20
C LYS A 311 -27.43 6.99 35.69
N ALA A 312 -26.55 6.46 36.53
CA ALA A 312 -26.49 6.82 37.94
C ALA A 312 -26.00 8.27 38.09
N VAL A 313 -26.44 8.93 39.16
CA VAL A 313 -25.96 10.27 39.54
C VAL A 313 -24.85 10.10 40.56
N ILE A 314 -23.69 10.67 40.27
CA ILE A 314 -22.53 10.65 41.17
C ILE A 314 -22.72 11.73 42.24
N ASP A 315 -22.63 11.33 43.50
CA ASP A 315 -22.75 12.20 44.68
C ASP A 315 -21.37 12.44 45.29
N PHE A 316 -20.97 13.72 45.39
CA PHE A 316 -19.78 14.13 46.13
C PHE A 316 -20.17 14.49 47.56
N ASN A 317 -19.61 13.76 48.52
CA ASN A 317 -19.96 13.97 49.91
C ASN A 317 -19.04 15.03 50.55
N ASP A 318 -19.58 16.20 50.90
CA ASP A 318 -18.83 17.35 51.43
C ASP A 318 -18.22 17.14 52.84
N ASN A 319 -18.55 16.03 53.51
CA ASN A 319 -17.99 15.63 54.80
C ASN A 319 -16.84 14.62 54.68
N THR A 320 -16.93 13.66 53.73
CA THR A 320 -15.88 12.65 53.49
C THR A 320 -14.93 13.03 52.35
N PHE A 321 -15.36 13.93 51.46
CA PHE A 321 -14.73 14.28 50.18
C PHE A 321 -14.52 13.12 49.22
N ASN A 322 -15.27 12.03 49.36
CA ASN A 322 -15.27 10.88 48.44
C ASN A 322 -16.54 10.92 47.57
N LEU A 323 -16.47 10.30 46.41
CA LEU A 323 -17.61 10.15 45.50
C LEU A 323 -18.29 8.81 45.73
N ASN A 324 -19.61 8.80 45.54
CA ASN A 324 -20.38 7.58 45.57
C ASN A 324 -21.56 7.59 44.60
N TYR A 325 -22.03 6.41 44.20
CA TYR A 325 -23.32 6.22 43.56
C TYR A 325 -23.77 4.76 43.73
N SER A 326 -25.00 4.46 43.31
CA SER A 326 -25.50 3.08 43.25
C SER A 326 -26.24 2.82 41.94
N TYR A 327 -26.18 1.58 41.47
CA TYR A 327 -26.86 1.14 40.26
C TYR A 327 -27.34 -0.31 40.37
N THR A 328 -28.14 -0.76 39.42
CA THR A 328 -28.61 -2.15 39.33
C THR A 328 -28.09 -2.76 38.03
N ASP A 329 -27.49 -3.95 38.12
CA ASP A 329 -26.97 -4.65 36.95
C ASP A 329 -28.07 -5.42 36.17
N SER A 330 -27.69 -6.04 35.05
CA SER A 330 -28.61 -6.85 34.23
C SER A 330 -29.11 -8.13 34.91
N LYS A 331 -28.47 -8.57 36.00
CA LYS A 331 -28.84 -9.72 36.83
C LYS A 331 -29.70 -9.30 38.04
N ASN A 332 -30.07 -8.02 38.12
CA ASN A 332 -30.85 -7.43 39.20
C ASN A 332 -30.12 -7.39 40.56
N ASN A 333 -28.79 -7.44 40.55
CA ASN A 333 -27.95 -7.16 41.72
C ASN A 333 -27.81 -5.64 41.91
N THR A 334 -27.83 -5.20 43.17
CA THR A 334 -27.59 -3.80 43.50
C THR A 334 -26.11 -3.59 43.78
N HIS A 335 -25.53 -2.59 43.12
CA HIS A 335 -24.14 -2.21 43.23
C HIS A 335 -24.02 -0.84 43.90
N THR A 336 -23.04 -0.68 44.78
CA THR A 336 -22.65 0.59 45.39
C THR A 336 -21.18 0.83 45.12
N VAL A 337 -20.87 1.98 44.52
CA VAL A 337 -19.50 2.33 44.12
C VAL A 337 -19.02 3.51 44.95
N PHE A 338 -17.84 3.40 45.56
CA PHE A 338 -17.12 4.53 46.15
C PHE A 338 -15.77 4.68 45.47
N PHE A 339 -15.36 5.92 45.18
CA PHE A 339 -14.09 6.19 44.51
C PHE A 339 -13.60 7.62 44.80
N ASN A 340 -12.32 7.85 44.51
CA ASN A 340 -11.68 9.17 44.60
C ASN A 340 -11.41 9.74 43.20
N ASP A 341 -11.64 11.04 43.05
CA ASP A 341 -11.32 11.79 41.84
C ASP A 341 -10.23 12.86 42.10
N ALA A 342 -10.01 13.75 41.13
CA ALA A 342 -9.10 14.87 41.32
C ALA A 342 -9.51 15.86 42.43
N ALA A 343 -10.79 16.09 42.70
CA ALA A 343 -11.24 16.94 43.79
C ALA A 343 -10.93 16.32 45.17
N SER A 344 -11.22 15.03 45.35
CA SER A 344 -10.87 14.26 46.56
C SER A 344 -9.37 14.33 46.85
N ILE A 345 -8.55 14.05 45.83
CA ILE A 345 -7.08 14.05 45.94
C ILE A 345 -6.53 15.46 46.16
N PHE A 346 -7.11 16.49 45.52
CA PHE A 346 -6.71 17.87 45.74
C PHE A 346 -6.84 18.28 47.22
N ASN A 347 -8.01 18.00 47.83
CA ASN A 347 -8.25 18.31 49.24
C ASN A 347 -7.27 17.56 50.17
N THR A 348 -7.00 16.29 49.88
CA THR A 348 -6.05 15.48 50.66
C THR A 348 -4.60 15.98 50.54
N MET A 349 -4.15 16.31 49.32
CA MET A 349 -2.80 16.86 49.11
C MET A 349 -2.62 18.25 49.73
N ARG A 350 -3.70 19.03 49.81
CA ARG A 350 -3.72 20.30 50.54
C ARG A 350 -3.52 20.11 52.03
N PHE A 351 -4.19 19.12 52.63
CA PHE A 351 -3.96 18.75 54.02
C PHE A 351 -2.48 18.41 54.27
N SER A 352 -1.89 17.51 53.45
CA SER A 352 -0.47 17.14 53.54
C SER A 352 0.48 18.35 53.39
N SER A 353 0.16 19.28 52.48
CA SER A 353 0.96 20.49 52.23
C SER A 353 0.86 21.51 53.38
N GLU A 354 -0.32 21.66 53.98
CA GLU A 354 -0.56 22.56 55.09
C GLU A 354 0.00 22.03 56.42
N TYR A 355 -0.01 20.71 56.62
CA TYR A 355 0.49 19.97 57.78
C TYR A 355 1.97 19.56 57.66
N PRO A 356 2.81 20.43 57.09
CA PRO A 356 4.01 20.15 56.26
C PRO A 356 4.60 18.72 56.35
N LEU A 357 3.91 17.73 55.79
CA LEU A 357 4.44 16.38 55.68
C LEU A 357 5.61 16.32 54.67
N ALA A 358 6.33 15.20 54.62
CA ALA A 358 7.47 14.99 53.72
C ALA A 358 7.07 15.03 52.25
N GLY A 359 5.85 14.57 51.94
CA GLY A 359 5.32 14.54 50.58
C GLY A 359 4.08 13.66 50.45
N THR A 360 3.82 13.22 49.22
CA THR A 360 2.68 12.35 48.88
C THR A 360 3.09 11.22 47.93
N ALA A 361 2.41 10.08 48.02
CA ALA A 361 2.60 8.91 47.17
C ALA A 361 1.27 8.45 46.56
N LEU A 362 1.13 8.48 45.23
CA LEU A 362 -0.08 8.05 44.52
C LEU A 362 -0.09 6.54 44.27
N TRP A 363 -1.05 5.82 44.86
CA TRP A 363 -1.36 4.42 44.57
C TRP A 363 -2.61 4.35 43.68
N ARG A 364 -2.49 3.98 42.39
CA ARG A 364 -1.25 3.75 41.63
C ARG A 364 -1.32 4.41 40.26
N LEU A 365 -0.18 4.53 39.58
CA LEU A 365 -0.18 5.01 38.19
C LEU A 365 -1.04 4.08 37.33
N GLY A 366 -1.91 4.69 36.53
CA GLY A 366 -2.86 4.03 35.63
C GLY A 366 -4.30 4.06 36.13
N SER A 367 -4.54 4.12 37.45
CA SER A 367 -5.90 4.09 38.02
C SER A 367 -6.49 5.48 38.23
N GLU A 368 -5.67 6.52 38.16
CA GLU A 368 -6.00 7.86 38.65
C GLU A 368 -6.84 8.71 37.68
N ASP A 369 -7.50 9.73 38.24
CA ASP A 369 -8.02 10.83 37.44
C ASP A 369 -6.88 11.68 36.85
N SER A 370 -6.82 11.76 35.52
CA SER A 370 -5.83 12.55 34.79
C SER A 370 -5.74 14.03 35.21
N ARG A 371 -6.82 14.62 35.77
CA ARG A 371 -6.84 16.01 36.24
C ARG A 371 -5.89 16.23 37.44
N ILE A 372 -5.55 15.20 38.20
CA ILE A 372 -4.61 15.27 39.34
C ILE A 372 -3.27 15.88 38.91
N TRP A 373 -2.80 15.54 37.71
CA TRP A 373 -1.52 16.00 37.17
C TRP A 373 -1.48 17.51 36.87
N ASN A 374 -2.62 18.21 36.87
CA ASN A 374 -2.67 19.67 36.75
C ASN A 374 -2.10 20.38 38.00
N PHE A 375 -2.11 19.71 39.15
CA PHE A 375 -1.67 20.29 40.43
C PHE A 375 -0.68 19.44 41.22
N TYR A 376 -0.44 18.17 40.83
CA TYR A 376 0.38 17.23 41.61
C TYR A 376 1.79 17.75 41.95
N ASP A 377 2.43 18.43 41.00
CA ASP A 377 3.79 18.99 41.12
C ASP A 377 3.83 20.40 41.73
N LYS A 378 2.68 20.96 42.13
CA LYS A 378 2.53 22.34 42.57
C LYS A 378 2.57 22.49 44.09
N ASP A 379 2.81 23.72 44.54
CA ASP A 379 2.68 24.11 45.94
C ASP A 379 1.20 24.35 46.27
N LEU A 380 0.62 23.47 47.08
CA LEU A 380 -0.80 23.54 47.46
C LEU A 380 -1.01 24.18 48.84
N THR A 381 0.03 24.82 49.40
CA THR A 381 -0.14 25.69 50.56
C THR A 381 -0.94 26.95 50.20
N PHE A 382 -1.54 27.58 51.20
CA PHE A 382 -2.36 28.78 51.08
C PHE A 382 -1.66 29.89 50.28
N ALA A 383 -0.35 30.07 50.46
CA ALA A 383 0.44 31.04 49.72
C ALA A 383 0.64 30.67 48.23
N GLY A 384 0.83 29.37 47.94
CA GLY A 384 1.03 28.83 46.59
C GLY A 384 -0.22 28.85 45.71
N LEU A 385 -1.42 28.76 46.31
CA LEU A 385 -2.70 28.69 45.61
C LEU A 385 -3.04 29.92 44.77
N SER A 386 -2.50 31.09 45.09
CA SER A 386 -2.71 32.33 44.32
C SER A 386 -2.33 32.21 42.84
N LYS A 387 -1.51 31.21 42.49
CA LYS A 387 -0.99 30.95 41.15
C LYS A 387 -1.73 29.81 40.42
N LEU A 388 -2.69 29.14 41.06
CA LEU A 388 -3.41 27.99 40.50
C LEU A 388 -4.84 28.36 40.11
N ASN A 389 -5.21 28.00 38.88
CA ASN A 389 -6.58 28.15 38.40
C ASN A 389 -7.34 26.82 38.55
N LEU A 390 -8.08 26.69 39.66
CA LEU A 390 -8.85 25.47 39.96
C LEU A 390 -10.01 25.21 38.99
N LYS A 391 -10.46 26.21 38.23
CA LYS A 391 -11.48 26.00 37.17
C LYS A 391 -10.97 25.10 36.04
N THR A 392 -9.67 24.88 35.93
CA THR A 392 -9.12 23.90 34.97
C THR A 392 -9.57 22.47 35.27
N LEU A 393 -9.97 22.19 36.52
CA LEU A 393 -10.48 20.89 36.96
C LEU A 393 -11.94 20.64 36.56
N GLU A 394 -12.68 21.66 36.11
CA GLU A 394 -14.06 21.53 35.61
C GLU A 394 -14.14 20.79 34.26
N ASN A 395 -13.04 20.74 33.51
CA ASN A 395 -13.00 20.04 32.22
C ASN A 395 -12.38 18.65 32.40
N VAL A 396 -13.16 17.61 32.15
CA VAL A 396 -12.70 16.23 32.24
C VAL A 396 -12.48 15.72 30.83
N LYS A 397 -11.23 15.44 30.47
CA LYS A 397 -10.93 14.94 29.13
C LYS A 397 -11.44 13.52 28.94
N GLY A 398 -12.13 13.27 27.83
CA GLY A 398 -12.42 11.92 27.38
C GLY A 398 -11.12 11.18 27.18
N GLN A 399 -11.02 9.94 27.65
CA GLN A 399 -9.79 9.17 27.54
C GLN A 399 -9.81 8.33 26.28
N THR A 400 -8.71 8.30 25.55
CA THR A 400 -8.53 7.46 24.35
C THR A 400 -8.33 5.98 24.68
N MET A 401 -8.64 5.56 25.91
CA MET A 401 -8.47 4.18 26.38
C MET A 401 -9.71 3.35 26.04
N VAL A 402 -9.53 2.03 26.00
CA VAL A 402 -10.58 1.06 25.63
C VAL A 402 -11.00 0.30 26.86
N ASP A 403 -12.30 0.32 27.16
CA ASP A 403 -12.92 -0.52 28.18
C ASP A 403 -13.65 -1.68 27.50
N TYR A 404 -13.42 -2.90 27.99
CA TYR A 404 -13.95 -4.12 27.39
C TYR A 404 -15.09 -4.69 28.22
N ILE A 405 -16.19 -5.04 27.54
CA ILE A 405 -17.33 -5.69 28.16
C ILE A 405 -17.57 -7.05 27.50
N GLY A 406 -17.43 -8.13 28.27
CA GLY A 406 -17.64 -9.51 27.81
C GLY A 406 -16.37 -10.20 27.30
N ASP A 407 -16.54 -11.43 26.80
CA ASP A 407 -15.47 -12.31 26.33
C ASP A 407 -15.71 -12.74 24.88
N GLY A 408 -14.64 -12.87 24.08
CA GLY A 408 -14.69 -13.30 22.68
C GLY A 408 -13.75 -12.50 21.78
N GLU A 409 -13.76 -12.81 20.48
CA GLU A 409 -12.81 -12.26 19.48
C GLU A 409 -13.49 -11.30 18.49
N VAL A 410 -14.78 -11.01 18.66
CA VAL A 410 -15.51 -10.04 17.84
C VAL A 410 -15.79 -8.78 18.63
N LEU A 411 -15.40 -7.64 18.05
CA LEU A 411 -15.43 -6.33 18.68
C LEU A 411 -16.60 -5.50 18.15
N ASP A 412 -17.44 -5.00 19.06
CA ASP A 412 -18.49 -4.01 18.78
C ASP A 412 -18.27 -2.76 19.63
N VAL A 413 -17.86 -1.66 18.98
CA VAL A 413 -17.68 -0.37 19.64
C VAL A 413 -19.04 0.23 20.00
N LEU A 414 -19.35 0.25 21.30
CA LEU A 414 -20.57 0.80 21.88
C LEU A 414 -20.48 2.33 22.01
N ASN A 415 -19.31 2.86 22.38
CA ASN A 415 -19.11 4.28 22.62
C ASN A 415 -17.72 4.77 22.16
N THR A 416 -17.62 6.06 21.83
CA THR A 416 -16.36 6.73 21.47
C THR A 416 -16.05 7.87 22.43
N PRO A 417 -14.76 8.20 22.70
CA PRO A 417 -14.39 9.21 23.67
C PRO A 417 -14.96 10.60 23.36
N HIS A 418 -15.58 11.22 24.36
CA HIS A 418 -15.95 12.63 24.38
C HIS A 418 -15.62 13.25 25.73
N ASP A 419 -15.37 14.56 25.71
CA ASP A 419 -15.06 15.32 26.91
C ASP A 419 -16.28 15.42 27.85
N GLY A 420 -16.01 15.33 29.14
CA GLY A 420 -16.95 15.57 30.22
C GLY A 420 -16.78 16.96 30.83
N LYS A 421 -17.75 17.36 31.66
CA LYS A 421 -17.75 18.63 32.37
C LYS A 421 -18.30 18.49 33.77
N ILE A 422 -17.63 19.11 34.73
CA ILE A 422 -18.00 19.16 36.14
C ILE A 422 -18.17 20.63 36.54
N ALA A 423 -19.15 20.92 37.38
CA ALA A 423 -19.24 22.19 38.11
C ALA A 423 -18.61 21.99 39.49
N LEU A 424 -17.60 22.80 39.83
CA LEU A 424 -16.95 22.76 41.14
C LEU A 424 -17.43 23.94 41.99
N GLU A 425 -17.74 23.67 43.27
CA GLU A 425 -17.87 24.71 44.29
C GLU A 425 -16.60 24.75 45.13
N ILE A 426 -16.05 25.95 45.30
CA ILE A 426 -14.79 26.18 46.01
C ILE A 426 -15.04 27.16 47.13
N ASP A 427 -14.63 26.80 48.34
CA ASP A 427 -14.66 27.73 49.47
C ASP A 427 -13.72 28.91 49.17
N PRO A 428 -14.22 30.16 49.09
CA PRO A 428 -13.39 31.29 48.71
C PRO A 428 -12.33 31.63 49.76
N LYS A 429 -12.56 31.28 51.03
CA LYS A 429 -11.71 31.55 52.18
C LYS A 429 -10.69 30.43 52.37
N GLU A 430 -11.17 29.19 52.48
CA GLU A 430 -10.30 28.03 52.77
C GLU A 430 -9.67 27.44 51.50
N LYS A 431 -10.17 27.80 50.31
CA LYS A 431 -9.72 27.41 48.95
C LYS A 431 -9.82 25.91 48.63
N ILE A 432 -10.61 25.18 49.38
CA ILE A 432 -10.85 23.74 49.19
C ILE A 432 -12.05 23.53 48.27
N ILE A 433 -12.14 22.37 47.63
CA ILE A 433 -13.32 22.00 46.85
C ILE A 433 -14.37 21.48 47.84
N THR A 434 -15.53 22.14 47.87
CA THR A 434 -16.60 21.84 48.84
C THR A 434 -17.68 20.98 48.24
N ASP A 435 -17.89 21.08 46.93
CA ASP A 435 -18.85 20.27 46.19
C ASP A 435 -18.37 20.11 44.74
N GLU A 436 -18.82 19.04 44.10
CA GLU A 436 -18.68 18.85 42.66
C GLU A 436 -19.88 18.13 42.05
N ASN A 437 -20.28 18.60 40.86
CA ASN A 437 -21.43 18.05 40.15
C ASN A 437 -21.06 17.74 38.69
N TYR A 438 -21.18 16.47 38.31
CA TYR A 438 -20.97 16.01 36.93
C TYR A 438 -22.12 16.49 36.03
N ILE A 439 -21.85 17.52 35.21
CA ILE A 439 -22.80 18.03 34.21
C ILE A 439 -22.90 17.06 33.03
N THR A 440 -21.74 16.58 32.56
CA THR A 440 -21.63 15.54 31.53
C THR A 440 -20.49 14.60 31.88
N TYR A 441 -20.76 13.29 31.89
CA TYR A 441 -19.71 12.30 32.08
C TYR A 441 -18.74 12.31 30.90
N PRO A 442 -17.42 12.23 31.10
CA PRO A 442 -16.51 11.88 30.03
C PRO A 442 -16.76 10.43 29.57
N SER A 443 -16.43 10.11 28.33
CA SER A 443 -16.45 8.72 27.85
C SER A 443 -15.07 8.28 27.37
N SER A 444 -14.91 6.95 27.30
CA SER A 444 -13.80 6.25 26.66
C SER A 444 -14.28 5.47 25.44
N TYR A 445 -13.39 4.75 24.75
CA TYR A 445 -13.85 3.71 23.84
C TYR A 445 -14.45 2.59 24.68
N GLU A 446 -15.71 2.25 24.44
CA GLU A 446 -16.36 1.11 25.08
C GLU A 446 -16.54 0.05 24.00
N VAL A 447 -15.91 -1.11 24.18
CA VAL A 447 -15.90 -2.19 23.19
C VAL A 447 -16.47 -3.44 23.83
N LYS A 448 -17.59 -3.91 23.27
CA LYS A 448 -18.15 -5.19 23.64
C LYS A 448 -17.40 -6.30 22.92
N LYS A 449 -16.82 -7.24 23.68
CA LYS A 449 -16.28 -8.50 23.16
C LYS A 449 -17.34 -9.58 23.27
N TYR A 450 -17.54 -10.33 22.18
CA TYR A 450 -18.48 -11.45 22.14
C TYR A 450 -18.08 -12.46 21.07
N GLY A 451 -18.74 -13.62 21.06
CA GLY A 451 -18.37 -14.75 20.21
C GLY A 451 -17.34 -15.67 20.86
N SER A 452 -17.43 -15.89 22.17
CA SER A 452 -16.72 -17.00 22.84
C SER A 452 -17.33 -18.33 22.39
N ALA A 453 -16.52 -19.24 21.84
CA ALA A 453 -16.97 -20.55 21.40
C ALA A 453 -16.90 -21.59 22.55
N PRO A 454 -17.74 -22.63 22.53
CA PRO A 454 -17.58 -23.79 23.39
C PRO A 454 -16.20 -24.45 23.22
N GLN A 455 -15.73 -25.13 24.26
CA GLN A 455 -14.43 -25.81 24.24
C GLN A 455 -14.33 -26.76 23.02
N LYS A 456 -13.30 -26.55 22.18
CA LYS A 456 -13.00 -27.29 20.93
C LYS A 456 -13.73 -26.86 19.64
N GLU A 457 -14.42 -25.73 19.62
CA GLU A 457 -14.86 -25.13 18.36
C GLU A 457 -13.82 -24.14 17.81
N LEU A 458 -13.55 -24.18 16.50
CA LEU A 458 -12.54 -23.33 15.85
C LEU A 458 -13.07 -22.70 14.56
N VAL A 459 -12.68 -21.47 14.26
CA VAL A 459 -12.99 -20.77 13.00
C VAL A 459 -11.68 -20.51 12.25
N LEU A 460 -11.63 -20.85 10.96
CA LEU A 460 -10.53 -20.45 10.09
C LEU A 460 -10.86 -19.14 9.38
N THR A 461 -9.94 -18.18 9.43
CA THR A 461 -10.02 -16.93 8.68
C THR A 461 -8.82 -16.75 7.77
N PHE A 462 -9.03 -16.10 6.62
CA PHE A 462 -8.00 -15.84 5.62
C PHE A 462 -7.96 -14.37 5.25
N ASP A 463 -6.79 -13.76 5.38
CA ASP A 463 -6.54 -12.36 5.04
C ASP A 463 -5.74 -12.21 3.73
N ASP A 464 -5.70 -10.99 3.21
CA ASP A 464 -5.04 -10.53 1.98
C ASP A 464 -5.65 -10.97 0.64
N GLY A 465 -6.44 -12.04 0.62
CA GLY A 465 -6.98 -12.63 -0.60
C GLY A 465 -7.92 -11.76 -1.44
N PRO A 466 -8.31 -12.25 -2.64
CA PRO A 466 -7.92 -13.52 -3.23
C PRO A 466 -6.73 -13.40 -4.20
N ASP A 467 -5.83 -14.39 -4.16
CA ASP A 467 -4.72 -14.62 -5.09
C ASP A 467 -5.09 -15.64 -6.18
N GLU A 468 -4.54 -15.48 -7.40
CA GLU A 468 -4.88 -16.35 -8.53
C GLU A 468 -4.31 -17.78 -8.42
N THR A 469 -3.25 -17.96 -7.63
CA THR A 469 -2.53 -19.24 -7.48
C THR A 469 -2.91 -19.97 -6.20
N TYR A 470 -2.97 -19.28 -5.06
CA TYR A 470 -3.10 -19.93 -3.75
C TYR A 470 -4.53 -20.02 -3.25
N THR A 471 -5.36 -18.99 -3.40
CA THR A 471 -6.78 -19.03 -2.97
C THR A 471 -7.55 -20.23 -3.55
N PRO A 472 -7.41 -20.61 -4.85
CA PRO A 472 -8.06 -21.81 -5.37
C PRO A 472 -7.65 -23.09 -4.63
N GLN A 473 -6.37 -23.21 -4.26
CA GLN A 473 -5.85 -24.38 -3.56
C GLN A 473 -6.33 -24.42 -2.11
N VAL A 474 -6.45 -23.27 -1.44
CA VAL A 474 -7.05 -23.14 -0.10
C VAL A 474 -8.50 -23.61 -0.16
N LEU A 475 -9.30 -23.09 -1.10
CA LEU A 475 -10.70 -23.49 -1.30
C LEU A 475 -10.85 -25.00 -1.57
N ASP A 476 -9.97 -25.57 -2.39
CA ASP A 476 -9.97 -27.02 -2.67
C ASP A 476 -9.70 -27.85 -1.40
N VAL A 477 -8.80 -27.39 -0.53
CA VAL A 477 -8.50 -28.06 0.76
C VAL A 477 -9.69 -27.94 1.72
N LEU A 478 -10.28 -26.76 1.85
CA LEU A 478 -11.46 -26.53 2.69
C LEU A 478 -12.64 -27.38 2.24
N SER A 479 -12.90 -27.42 0.93
CA SER A 479 -13.95 -28.25 0.33
C SER A 479 -13.72 -29.74 0.60
N LYS A 480 -12.48 -30.23 0.44
CA LYS A 480 -12.13 -31.64 0.71
C LYS A 480 -12.45 -32.07 2.14
N TYR A 481 -12.20 -31.21 3.12
CA TYR A 481 -12.40 -31.53 4.54
C TYR A 481 -13.72 -30.98 5.12
N HIS A 482 -14.58 -30.40 4.28
CA HIS A 482 -15.87 -29.80 4.65
C HIS A 482 -15.74 -28.74 5.76
N VAL A 483 -14.73 -27.88 5.64
CA VAL A 483 -14.43 -26.84 6.63
C VAL A 483 -14.96 -25.49 6.15
N PRO A 484 -15.88 -24.85 6.89
CA PRO A 484 -16.26 -23.46 6.61
C PRO A 484 -15.14 -22.51 7.05
N ALA A 485 -15.12 -21.31 6.47
CA ALA A 485 -14.10 -20.30 6.70
C ALA A 485 -14.62 -18.91 6.33
N ALA A 486 -13.96 -17.85 6.83
CA ALA A 486 -14.21 -16.48 6.43
C ALA A 486 -12.99 -15.87 5.71
N PHE A 487 -13.21 -15.08 4.67
CA PHE A 487 -12.16 -14.45 3.87
C PHE A 487 -12.25 -12.92 3.94
N PHE A 488 -11.23 -12.25 4.43
CA PHE A 488 -11.13 -10.80 4.49
C PHE A 488 -10.39 -10.28 3.27
N LEU A 489 -11.14 -9.72 2.33
CA LEU A 489 -10.62 -9.43 1.00
C LEU A 489 -10.01 -8.03 0.89
N VAL A 490 -8.85 -7.96 0.25
CA VAL A 490 -8.28 -6.70 -0.23
C VAL A 490 -8.92 -6.34 -1.56
N GLY A 491 -9.49 -5.14 -1.66
CA GLY A 491 -10.26 -4.70 -2.83
C GLY A 491 -9.50 -4.81 -4.16
N LEU A 492 -8.21 -4.44 -4.19
CA LEU A 492 -7.36 -4.58 -5.39
C LEU A 492 -7.13 -6.04 -5.81
N ASN A 493 -7.08 -6.98 -4.86
CA ASN A 493 -6.92 -8.39 -5.15
C ASN A 493 -8.26 -8.96 -5.63
N ALA A 494 -9.36 -8.57 -5.00
CA ALA A 494 -10.71 -8.94 -5.41
C ALA A 494 -11.03 -8.44 -6.83
N GLU A 495 -10.63 -7.22 -7.21
CA GLU A 495 -10.85 -6.65 -8.54
C GLU A 495 -10.15 -7.45 -9.64
N LYS A 496 -8.93 -7.94 -9.37
CA LYS A 496 -8.18 -8.77 -10.32
C LYS A 496 -8.76 -10.18 -10.46
N ASN A 497 -9.42 -10.67 -9.40
CA ASN A 497 -9.82 -12.06 -9.23
C ASN A 497 -11.33 -12.23 -9.01
N LEU A 498 -12.16 -11.47 -9.73
CA LEU A 498 -13.63 -11.49 -9.60
C LEU A 498 -14.25 -12.92 -9.63
N PRO A 499 -13.79 -13.87 -10.47
CA PRO A 499 -14.32 -15.23 -10.45
C PRO A 499 -14.07 -15.97 -9.13
N LEU A 500 -12.95 -15.70 -8.45
CA LEU A 500 -12.63 -16.31 -7.15
C LEU A 500 -13.49 -15.74 -6.04
N VAL A 501 -13.74 -14.43 -6.04
CA VAL A 501 -14.68 -13.82 -5.08
C VAL A 501 -16.07 -14.46 -5.19
N LYS A 502 -16.57 -14.70 -6.43
CA LYS A 502 -17.83 -15.43 -6.64
C LYS A 502 -17.76 -16.87 -6.14
N ARG A 503 -16.61 -17.54 -6.34
CA ARG A 503 -16.38 -18.92 -5.89
C ARG A 503 -16.42 -19.02 -4.36
N ILE A 504 -15.70 -18.15 -3.65
CA ILE A 504 -15.68 -18.06 -2.18
C ILE A 504 -17.13 -17.96 -1.66
N TYR A 505 -17.90 -17.01 -2.19
CA TYR A 505 -19.29 -16.81 -1.77
C TYR A 505 -20.18 -18.03 -2.06
N ARG A 506 -20.09 -18.58 -3.27
CA ARG A 506 -20.90 -19.73 -3.74
C ARG A 506 -20.62 -21.01 -2.94
N GLU A 507 -19.37 -21.22 -2.51
CA GLU A 507 -18.96 -22.38 -1.71
C GLU A 507 -19.37 -22.28 -0.23
N GLY A 508 -20.01 -21.18 0.17
CA GLY A 508 -20.63 -21.04 1.49
C GLY A 508 -19.79 -20.27 2.52
N HIS A 509 -18.60 -19.81 2.13
CA HIS A 509 -17.73 -19.04 3.00
C HIS A 509 -18.27 -17.62 3.26
N GLU A 510 -17.95 -17.06 4.43
CA GLU A 510 -18.19 -15.65 4.73
C GLU A 510 -17.13 -14.76 4.08
N ILE A 511 -17.51 -13.54 3.70
CA ILE A 511 -16.61 -12.55 3.10
C ILE A 511 -16.61 -11.30 3.98
N GLY A 512 -15.44 -10.89 4.43
CA GLY A 512 -15.19 -9.64 5.13
C GLY A 512 -14.37 -8.65 4.32
N ASN A 513 -14.33 -7.42 4.81
CA ASN A 513 -13.59 -6.32 4.21
C ASN A 513 -12.20 -6.20 4.86
N HIS A 514 -11.15 -6.09 4.04
CA HIS A 514 -9.77 -5.86 4.48
C HIS A 514 -9.15 -4.61 3.82
N THR A 515 -9.96 -3.55 3.64
CA THR A 515 -9.65 -2.32 2.90
C THR A 515 -9.44 -2.53 1.39
N PHE A 516 -9.24 -1.45 0.61
CA PHE A 516 -9.12 -1.55 -0.84
C PHE A 516 -7.67 -1.77 -1.27
N THR A 517 -6.74 -1.08 -0.62
CA THR A 517 -5.31 -1.04 -0.97
C THR A 517 -4.40 -1.71 0.04
N HIS A 518 -4.93 -2.27 1.15
CA HIS A 518 -4.15 -2.88 2.24
C HIS A 518 -3.28 -1.86 3.01
N GLU A 519 -3.75 -0.62 3.11
CA GLU A 519 -3.08 0.44 3.89
C GLU A 519 -3.46 0.37 5.36
N ASN A 520 -2.52 0.77 6.24
CA ASN A 520 -2.79 0.83 7.67
C ASN A 520 -3.79 1.96 7.96
N VAL A 521 -4.99 1.60 8.39
CA VAL A 521 -6.11 2.52 8.63
C VAL A 521 -5.79 3.61 9.66
N ALA A 522 -4.93 3.32 10.64
CA ALA A 522 -4.54 4.29 11.67
C ALA A 522 -3.53 5.35 11.17
N LYS A 523 -2.88 5.11 10.03
CA LYS A 523 -1.86 6.01 9.45
C LYS A 523 -2.41 6.94 8.36
N VAL A 524 -3.64 6.71 7.89
CA VAL A 524 -4.30 7.50 6.85
C VAL A 524 -5.37 8.42 7.45
N SER A 525 -5.85 9.40 6.67
CA SER A 525 -6.94 10.27 7.15
C SER A 525 -8.25 9.48 7.29
N PRO A 526 -9.16 9.87 8.21
CA PRO A 526 -10.47 9.23 8.35
C PRO A 526 -11.28 9.17 7.05
N GLU A 527 -11.23 10.23 6.23
CA GLU A 527 -11.92 10.27 4.93
C GLU A 527 -11.36 9.24 3.96
N ARG A 528 -10.04 9.05 3.95
CA ARG A 528 -9.39 8.01 3.13
C ARG A 528 -9.75 6.62 3.63
N ALA A 529 -9.68 6.37 4.93
CA ALA A 529 -10.09 5.09 5.52
C ALA A 529 -11.55 4.73 5.17
N LEU A 530 -12.47 5.69 5.29
CA LEU A 530 -13.87 5.49 4.91
C LEU A 530 -14.03 5.21 3.41
N LEU A 531 -13.21 5.81 2.55
CA LEU A 531 -13.21 5.53 1.12
C LEU A 531 -12.74 4.09 0.84
N GLU A 532 -11.64 3.65 1.45
CA GLU A 532 -11.14 2.26 1.34
C GLU A 532 -12.23 1.25 1.70
N LEU A 533 -12.88 1.44 2.85
CA LEU A 533 -13.95 0.58 3.34
C LEU A 533 -15.16 0.55 2.39
N LYS A 534 -15.53 1.71 1.81
CA LYS A 534 -16.66 1.82 0.89
C LYS A 534 -16.37 1.16 -0.46
N LEU A 535 -15.18 1.37 -1.01
CA LEU A 535 -14.81 0.80 -2.32
C LEU A 535 -14.77 -0.74 -2.27
N THR A 536 -14.18 -1.33 -1.22
CA THR A 536 -14.14 -2.78 -1.07
C THR A 536 -15.53 -3.37 -0.86
N ARG A 537 -16.40 -2.74 -0.06
CA ARG A 537 -17.79 -3.18 0.12
C ARG A 537 -18.56 -3.15 -1.19
N LEU A 538 -18.47 -2.03 -1.91
CA LEU A 538 -19.15 -1.86 -3.19
C LEU A 538 -18.71 -2.93 -4.19
N LEU A 539 -17.43 -3.28 -4.20
CA LEU A 539 -16.91 -4.36 -5.04
C LEU A 539 -17.50 -5.73 -4.65
N ILE A 540 -17.54 -6.07 -3.35
CA ILE A 540 -18.17 -7.31 -2.85
C ILE A 540 -19.66 -7.35 -3.24
N GLU A 541 -20.37 -6.25 -3.06
CA GLU A 541 -21.79 -6.07 -3.43
C GLU A 541 -22.02 -6.24 -4.92
N CYS A 542 -21.16 -5.67 -5.76
CA CYS A 542 -21.20 -5.86 -7.21
C CYS A 542 -21.12 -7.34 -7.54
N VAL A 543 -20.09 -8.00 -7.01
CA VAL A 543 -19.69 -9.34 -7.46
C VAL A 543 -20.63 -10.43 -6.95
N THR A 544 -21.05 -10.34 -5.69
CA THR A 544 -21.83 -11.38 -5.00
C THR A 544 -23.33 -11.09 -4.98
N GLY A 545 -23.74 -9.83 -5.10
CA GLY A 545 -25.12 -9.39 -4.85
C GLY A 545 -25.45 -9.20 -3.36
N HIS A 546 -24.48 -9.43 -2.48
CA HIS A 546 -24.60 -9.30 -1.03
C HIS A 546 -23.57 -8.31 -0.50
N SER A 547 -23.95 -7.55 0.53
CA SER A 547 -23.02 -6.71 1.29
C SER A 547 -22.29 -7.56 2.35
N THR A 548 -21.47 -6.91 3.17
CA THR A 548 -20.86 -7.52 4.35
C THR A 548 -20.80 -6.51 5.48
N ILE A 549 -21.05 -6.98 6.70
CA ILE A 549 -20.77 -6.25 7.94
C ILE A 549 -19.51 -6.76 8.63
N LEU A 550 -18.76 -7.68 8.03
CA LEU A 550 -17.52 -8.19 8.60
C LEU A 550 -16.34 -7.32 8.13
N PHE A 551 -15.48 -6.93 9.06
CA PHE A 551 -14.27 -6.18 8.78
C PHE A 551 -13.12 -6.71 9.63
N ARG A 552 -11.90 -6.59 9.09
CA ARG A 552 -10.67 -6.80 9.84
C ARG A 552 -9.66 -5.75 9.40
N ALA A 553 -9.04 -5.06 10.35
CA ALA A 553 -8.08 -4.00 10.06
C ALA A 553 -6.72 -4.56 9.60
N PRO A 554 -6.16 -4.09 8.46
CA PRO A 554 -4.79 -4.42 8.08
C PRO A 554 -3.78 -4.05 9.19
N TYR A 555 -2.82 -4.96 9.44
CA TYR A 555 -1.74 -4.85 10.43
C TYR A 555 -2.16 -4.86 11.92
N ASN A 556 -3.44 -4.68 12.25
CA ASN A 556 -3.92 -4.40 13.61
C ASN A 556 -5.20 -5.21 13.93
N ALA A 557 -5.17 -6.53 13.78
CA ALA A 557 -6.35 -7.40 13.96
C ALA A 557 -6.40 -8.10 15.34
N ASP A 558 -5.73 -7.52 16.34
CA ASP A 558 -5.75 -8.01 17.73
C ASP A 558 -7.18 -8.02 18.32
N SER A 559 -7.51 -9.07 19.08
CA SER A 559 -8.78 -9.19 19.81
C SER A 559 -8.83 -8.36 21.10
N GLU A 560 -7.70 -7.77 21.52
CA GLU A 560 -7.59 -6.84 22.65
C GLU A 560 -6.83 -5.57 22.25
N PRO A 561 -7.35 -4.74 21.33
CA PRO A 561 -6.68 -3.50 20.91
C PRO A 561 -6.46 -2.53 22.09
N THR A 562 -5.23 -2.39 22.55
CA THR A 562 -4.91 -1.53 23.71
C THR A 562 -4.36 -0.17 23.30
N THR A 563 -3.95 -0.03 22.04
CA THR A 563 -3.36 1.20 21.53
C THR A 563 -4.36 2.02 20.70
N SER A 564 -4.09 3.33 20.58
CA SER A 564 -4.84 4.19 19.68
C SER A 564 -4.76 3.75 18.22
N GLU A 565 -3.63 3.14 17.82
CA GLU A 565 -3.44 2.66 16.45
C GLU A 565 -4.31 1.43 16.15
N GLU A 566 -4.62 0.61 17.14
CA GLU A 566 -5.47 -0.57 16.97
C GLU A 566 -6.97 -0.23 17.09
N ILE A 567 -7.36 0.71 17.96
CA ILE A 567 -8.80 1.03 18.16
C ILE A 567 -9.40 1.97 17.10
N ILE A 568 -8.60 2.88 16.53
CA ILE A 568 -9.09 3.83 15.51
C ILE A 568 -9.71 3.09 14.30
N PRO A 569 -9.07 2.05 13.72
CA PRO A 569 -9.66 1.25 12.67
C PRO A 569 -11.02 0.65 13.05
N VAL A 570 -11.11 0.03 14.22
CA VAL A 570 -12.33 -0.61 14.74
C VAL A 570 -13.46 0.43 14.88
N ALA A 571 -13.16 1.60 15.44
CA ALA A 571 -14.12 2.68 15.61
C ALA A 571 -14.61 3.27 14.27
N LEU A 572 -13.70 3.50 13.32
CA LEU A 572 -14.05 4.00 11.97
C LEU A 572 -14.88 2.97 11.19
N ALA A 573 -14.55 1.69 11.30
CA ALA A 573 -15.31 0.62 10.70
C ALA A 573 -16.72 0.54 11.32
N ARG A 574 -16.83 0.73 12.64
CA ARG A 574 -18.14 0.73 13.32
C ARG A 574 -19.06 1.85 12.85
N GLN A 575 -18.54 3.05 12.58
CA GLN A 575 -19.33 4.15 11.96
C GLN A 575 -19.94 3.77 10.62
N GLN A 576 -19.44 2.72 9.97
CA GLN A 576 -19.91 2.19 8.70
C GLN A 576 -20.72 0.88 8.84
N ASN A 577 -21.13 0.55 10.08
CA ASN A 577 -21.87 -0.64 10.50
C ASN A 577 -21.11 -1.97 10.35
N TYR A 578 -19.78 -1.94 10.39
CA TYR A 578 -19.00 -3.17 10.49
C TYR A 578 -18.94 -3.71 11.93
N LEU A 579 -18.68 -5.00 12.03
CA LEU A 579 -18.18 -5.74 13.17
C LEU A 579 -16.73 -6.09 12.86
N ASP A 580 -15.84 -5.75 13.79
CA ASP A 580 -14.42 -6.06 13.63
C ASP A 580 -14.16 -7.47 14.17
N ILE A 581 -13.48 -8.28 13.36
CA ILE A 581 -13.19 -9.68 13.66
C ILE A 581 -11.70 -9.78 13.98
N GLY A 582 -11.37 -9.91 15.26
CA GLY A 582 -10.00 -10.05 15.71
C GLY A 582 -9.45 -11.47 15.52
N GLU A 583 -8.25 -11.69 16.03
CA GLU A 583 -7.66 -13.01 16.23
C GLU A 583 -7.02 -13.15 17.61
N ASN A 584 -7.02 -14.36 18.17
CA ASN A 584 -6.13 -14.73 19.27
C ASN A 584 -5.05 -15.77 18.86
N ILE A 585 -5.22 -16.42 17.71
CA ILE A 585 -4.29 -17.42 17.19
C ILE A 585 -3.74 -16.96 15.82
N ASP A 586 -2.61 -16.26 15.84
CA ASP A 586 -1.81 -15.93 14.65
C ASP A 586 -0.51 -16.75 14.62
N PRO A 587 -0.31 -17.64 13.63
CA PRO A 587 0.95 -18.35 13.43
C PRO A 587 2.01 -17.49 12.70
N GLU A 588 1.67 -16.29 12.26
CA GLU A 588 2.50 -15.40 11.44
C GLU A 588 2.97 -16.09 10.15
N ASP A 589 2.06 -16.85 9.50
CA ASP A 589 2.34 -17.59 8.27
C ASP A 589 2.77 -16.70 7.10
N TRP A 590 2.54 -15.39 7.23
CA TRP A 590 2.94 -14.38 6.28
C TRP A 590 4.44 -14.06 6.29
N GLN A 591 5.16 -14.34 7.40
CA GLN A 591 6.57 -13.98 7.56
C GLN A 591 7.50 -14.77 6.62
N PRO A 592 8.53 -14.12 6.02
CA PRO A 592 9.50 -14.82 5.18
C PRO A 592 10.24 -15.93 5.93
N GLY A 593 10.29 -17.13 5.33
CA GLY A 593 11.09 -18.25 5.82
C GLY A 593 10.36 -19.25 6.73
N ILE A 594 9.13 -18.95 7.15
CA ILE A 594 8.30 -19.87 7.96
C ILE A 594 7.86 -21.08 7.12
N LYS A 595 7.93 -22.28 7.70
CA LYS A 595 7.59 -23.57 7.06
C LYS A 595 6.28 -24.14 7.60
N ALA A 596 5.65 -25.02 6.83
CA ALA A 596 4.36 -25.63 7.19
C ALA A 596 4.35 -26.27 8.59
N ASP A 597 5.39 -27.01 8.97
CA ASP A 597 5.49 -27.64 10.29
C ASP A 597 5.55 -26.61 11.44
N GLU A 598 6.15 -25.46 11.19
CA GLU A 598 6.23 -24.37 12.15
C GLU A 598 4.88 -23.67 12.30
N ILE A 599 4.16 -23.42 11.19
CA ILE A 599 2.80 -22.88 11.20
C ILE A 599 1.90 -23.79 12.04
N VAL A 600 1.91 -25.11 11.77
CA VAL A 600 1.13 -26.09 12.52
C VAL A 600 1.50 -26.05 14.01
N LYS A 601 2.81 -26.02 14.34
CA LYS A 601 3.26 -25.95 15.74
C LYS A 601 2.77 -24.68 16.46
N ARG A 602 2.79 -23.52 15.79
CA ARG A 602 2.35 -22.24 16.36
C ARG A 602 0.84 -22.24 16.60
N VAL A 603 0.04 -22.70 15.63
CA VAL A 603 -1.41 -22.86 15.80
C VAL A 603 -1.72 -23.80 16.97
N MET A 604 -1.10 -24.98 17.02
CA MET A 604 -1.29 -25.95 18.11
C MET A 604 -0.88 -25.38 19.48
N ALA A 605 0.14 -24.52 19.53
CA ALA A 605 0.55 -23.86 20.76
C ALA A 605 -0.45 -22.78 21.20
N GLY A 606 -1.05 -22.03 20.26
CA GLY A 606 -2.12 -21.08 20.53
C GLY A 606 -3.35 -21.76 21.14
N ILE A 607 -3.81 -22.85 20.50
CA ILE A 607 -4.94 -23.65 20.98
C ILE A 607 -4.68 -24.20 22.40
N LYS A 608 -3.48 -24.70 22.69
CA LYS A 608 -3.11 -25.22 24.02
C LYS A 608 -3.10 -24.18 25.14
N LYS A 609 -2.92 -22.90 24.79
CA LYS A 609 -2.97 -21.80 25.77
C LYS A 609 -4.41 -21.34 26.04
N GLU A 610 -5.40 -21.98 25.41
CA GLU A 610 -6.83 -21.61 25.47
C GLU A 610 -7.09 -20.14 25.13
N ARG A 611 -6.23 -19.56 24.27
CA ARG A 611 -6.33 -18.19 23.80
C ARG A 611 -7.22 -18.12 22.56
N GLY A 612 -8.54 -18.22 22.74
CA GLY A 612 -9.52 -18.02 21.66
C GLY A 612 -9.72 -19.18 20.69
N ASN A 613 -10.59 -18.93 19.71
CA ASN A 613 -11.19 -19.88 18.77
C ASN A 613 -11.03 -19.45 17.30
N ILE A 614 -10.60 -18.21 17.01
CA ILE A 614 -10.37 -17.72 15.64
C ILE A 614 -8.88 -17.85 15.27
N ILE A 615 -8.61 -18.59 14.20
CA ILE A 615 -7.27 -18.81 13.64
C ILE A 615 -7.11 -17.96 12.38
N LEU A 616 -6.18 -17.01 12.42
CA LEU A 616 -5.78 -16.20 11.28
C LEU A 616 -4.74 -16.94 10.41
N LEU A 617 -4.96 -16.96 9.10
CA LEU A 617 -4.02 -17.41 8.07
C LEU A 617 -4.10 -16.44 6.87
N HIS A 618 -3.17 -16.58 5.91
CA HIS A 618 -3.15 -15.72 4.73
C HIS A 618 -3.25 -16.54 3.43
N ASP A 619 -4.18 -16.19 2.54
CA ASP A 619 -4.31 -16.82 1.22
C ASP A 619 -3.70 -15.96 0.09
N ALA A 620 -3.19 -14.77 0.41
CA ALA A 620 -2.35 -13.95 -0.45
C ALA A 620 -1.24 -13.23 0.37
N GLY A 621 -0.57 -12.26 -0.26
CA GLY A 621 0.51 -11.50 0.38
C GLY A 621 1.86 -12.23 0.42
N GLY A 622 2.94 -11.46 0.62
CA GLY A 622 4.32 -11.98 0.64
C GLY A 622 4.80 -12.60 -0.67
N ASP A 623 5.92 -13.34 -0.61
CA ASP A 623 6.50 -13.99 -1.80
C ASP A 623 5.74 -15.27 -2.22
N THR A 624 5.17 -16.00 -1.26
CA THR A 624 4.45 -17.27 -1.49
C THR A 624 3.56 -17.65 -0.29
N ARG A 625 2.42 -18.31 -0.57
CA ARG A 625 1.55 -18.98 0.42
C ARG A 625 1.55 -20.51 0.29
N GLU A 626 2.53 -21.09 -0.38
CA GLU A 626 2.63 -22.54 -0.56
C GLU A 626 2.70 -23.30 0.78
N GLU A 627 3.44 -22.75 1.74
CA GLU A 627 3.61 -23.35 3.06
C GLU A 627 2.32 -23.28 3.90
N THR A 628 1.51 -22.23 3.76
CA THR A 628 0.16 -22.14 4.36
C THR A 628 -0.76 -23.24 3.80
N VAL A 629 -0.76 -23.43 2.47
CA VAL A 629 -1.54 -24.51 1.82
C VAL A 629 -1.09 -25.90 2.30
N LYS A 630 0.22 -26.12 2.46
CA LYS A 630 0.76 -27.38 3.04
C LYS A 630 0.34 -27.54 4.50
N ALA A 631 0.42 -26.49 5.31
CA ALA A 631 0.03 -26.50 6.71
C ALA A 631 -1.45 -26.88 6.86
N LEU A 632 -2.36 -26.31 6.05
CA LEU A 632 -3.79 -26.65 6.09
C LEU A 632 -4.06 -28.15 5.85
N LYS A 633 -3.33 -28.77 4.93
CA LYS A 633 -3.45 -30.21 4.63
C LYS A 633 -3.06 -31.11 5.80
N ILE A 634 -2.26 -30.59 6.74
CA ILE A 634 -1.83 -31.28 7.97
C ILE A 634 -2.73 -30.90 9.15
N LEU A 635 -2.97 -29.60 9.32
CA LEU A 635 -3.65 -28.99 10.46
C LEU A 635 -5.11 -29.45 10.59
N ILE A 636 -5.89 -29.32 9.51
CA ILE A 636 -7.33 -29.64 9.51
C ILE A 636 -7.59 -31.09 9.95
N PRO A 637 -7.03 -32.12 9.29
CA PRO A 637 -7.27 -33.51 9.69
C PRO A 637 -6.70 -33.84 11.08
N THR A 638 -5.61 -33.18 11.49
CA THR A 638 -5.02 -33.38 12.83
C THR A 638 -5.95 -32.88 13.92
N LEU A 639 -6.51 -31.69 13.77
CA LEU A 639 -7.44 -31.09 14.74
C LEU A 639 -8.77 -31.83 14.78
N GLN A 640 -9.33 -32.20 13.62
CA GLN A 640 -10.54 -33.04 13.54
C GLN A 640 -10.34 -34.38 14.27
N LYS A 641 -9.17 -35.02 14.11
CA LYS A 641 -8.84 -36.27 14.81
C LYS A 641 -8.70 -36.11 16.33
N GLN A 642 -8.35 -34.91 16.82
CA GLN A 642 -8.29 -34.57 18.25
C GLN A 642 -9.66 -34.15 18.83
N GLY A 643 -10.70 -34.18 18.00
CA GLY A 643 -12.08 -33.86 18.38
C GLY A 643 -12.40 -32.37 18.34
N TYR A 644 -11.62 -31.56 17.60
CA TYR A 644 -12.01 -30.18 17.31
C TYR A 644 -13.00 -30.13 16.15
N HIS A 645 -13.97 -29.23 16.26
CA HIS A 645 -14.97 -28.99 15.23
C HIS A 645 -14.75 -27.60 14.61
N PHE A 646 -14.63 -27.56 13.28
CA PHE A 646 -14.55 -26.28 12.57
C PHE A 646 -15.96 -25.72 12.36
N THR A 647 -16.17 -24.49 12.85
CA THR A 647 -17.43 -23.74 12.76
C THR A 647 -17.20 -22.45 11.96
N ASN A 648 -18.25 -21.65 11.78
CA ASN A 648 -18.22 -20.41 11.02
C ASN A 648 -18.59 -19.20 11.89
N LEU A 649 -18.37 -17.99 11.39
CA LEU A 649 -18.68 -16.76 12.15
C LEU A 649 -20.19 -16.62 12.41
N THR A 650 -21.01 -17.14 11.51
CA THR A 650 -22.47 -17.16 11.65
C THR A 650 -22.91 -17.89 12.93
N ASN A 651 -22.39 -19.10 13.16
CA ASN A 651 -22.66 -19.91 14.34
C ASN A 651 -22.04 -19.29 15.60
N LEU A 652 -20.78 -18.83 15.51
CA LEU A 652 -20.06 -18.22 16.63
C LEU A 652 -20.78 -16.99 17.18
N LEU A 653 -21.41 -16.20 16.30
CA LEU A 653 -22.13 -14.98 16.65
C LEU A 653 -23.62 -15.19 16.92
N HIS A 654 -24.11 -16.42 16.82
CA HIS A 654 -25.55 -16.76 16.89
C HIS A 654 -26.40 -15.88 15.96
N LYS A 655 -25.90 -15.62 14.75
CA LYS A 655 -26.54 -14.82 13.71
C LYS A 655 -26.88 -15.68 12.50
N ASN A 656 -27.67 -15.15 11.58
CA ASN A 656 -27.88 -15.75 10.27
C ASN A 656 -26.90 -15.19 9.24
N ARG A 657 -26.56 -15.99 8.21
CA ARG A 657 -25.67 -15.55 7.12
C ARG A 657 -26.17 -14.28 6.43
N ASN A 658 -27.50 -14.11 6.30
CA ASN A 658 -28.11 -12.90 5.73
C ASN A 658 -28.02 -11.68 6.64
N GLU A 659 -27.72 -11.84 7.93
CA GLU A 659 -27.43 -10.71 8.82
C GLU A 659 -25.97 -10.28 8.69
N LEU A 660 -25.04 -11.22 8.52
CA LEU A 660 -23.63 -10.93 8.31
C LEU A 660 -23.32 -10.46 6.87
N MET A 661 -24.06 -10.98 5.89
CA MET A 661 -23.94 -10.69 4.47
C MET A 661 -25.31 -10.40 3.82
N PRO A 662 -25.94 -9.25 4.14
CA PRO A 662 -27.30 -8.95 3.69
C PRO A 662 -27.40 -8.79 2.18
N GLU A 663 -28.54 -9.19 1.62
CA GLU A 663 -28.87 -8.94 0.21
C GLU A 663 -28.90 -7.44 -0.08
N VAL A 664 -28.28 -7.04 -1.20
CA VAL A 664 -28.34 -5.64 -1.62
C VAL A 664 -29.75 -5.34 -2.14
N PRO A 665 -30.48 -4.35 -1.57
CA PRO A 665 -31.80 -3.99 -2.05
C PRO A 665 -31.78 -3.61 -3.53
N LYS A 666 -32.68 -4.19 -4.34
CA LYS A 666 -32.80 -3.96 -5.80
C LYS A 666 -33.35 -2.57 -6.16
N THR A 667 -32.70 -1.53 -5.65
CA THR A 667 -32.98 -0.12 -5.89
C THR A 667 -32.30 0.38 -7.17
N ARG A 668 -32.50 1.65 -7.57
CA ARG A 668 -31.74 2.26 -8.68
C ARG A 668 -30.23 2.12 -8.51
N SER A 669 -29.72 2.25 -7.28
CA SER A 669 -28.30 2.12 -6.96
C SER A 669 -27.76 0.72 -7.27
N TYR A 670 -28.55 -0.33 -7.05
CA TYR A 670 -28.20 -1.71 -7.41
C TYR A 670 -28.01 -1.87 -8.93
N TYR A 671 -28.90 -1.29 -9.74
CA TYR A 671 -28.76 -1.36 -11.21
C TYR A 671 -27.57 -0.54 -11.73
N ILE A 672 -27.28 0.61 -11.13
CA ILE A 672 -26.06 1.40 -11.45
C ILE A 672 -24.80 0.60 -11.08
N MET A 673 -24.82 -0.07 -9.93
CA MET A 673 -23.73 -0.95 -9.49
C MET A 673 -23.53 -2.14 -10.43
N GLN A 674 -24.62 -2.80 -10.86
CA GLN A 674 -24.56 -3.88 -11.86
C GLN A 674 -24.05 -3.40 -13.22
N LEU A 675 -24.44 -2.20 -13.66
CA LEU A 675 -23.88 -1.59 -14.88
C LEU A 675 -22.37 -1.37 -14.74
N ASN A 676 -21.91 -0.87 -13.59
CA ASN A 676 -20.48 -0.69 -13.31
C ASN A 676 -19.73 -2.03 -13.30
N LEU A 677 -20.31 -3.09 -12.73
CA LEU A 677 -19.74 -4.43 -12.78
C LEU A 677 -19.64 -4.96 -14.21
N VAL A 678 -20.69 -4.79 -15.01
CA VAL A 678 -20.68 -5.18 -16.43
C VAL A 678 -19.58 -4.42 -17.15
N LEU A 679 -19.46 -3.11 -16.91
CA LEU A 679 -18.40 -2.29 -17.49
C LEU A 679 -17.02 -2.77 -17.05
N ALA A 680 -16.81 -3.04 -15.76
CA ALA A 680 -15.55 -3.56 -15.23
C ALA A 680 -15.20 -4.94 -15.82
N THR A 681 -16.19 -5.82 -15.95
CA THR A 681 -16.03 -7.15 -16.56
C THR A 681 -15.67 -7.04 -18.03
N VAL A 682 -16.30 -6.12 -18.77
CA VAL A 682 -15.97 -5.82 -20.17
C VAL A 682 -14.55 -5.26 -20.27
N ILE A 683 -14.18 -4.30 -19.42
CA ILE A 683 -12.82 -3.74 -19.38
C ILE A 683 -11.79 -4.83 -19.09
N TYR A 684 -12.05 -5.70 -18.11
CA TYR A 684 -11.20 -6.84 -17.78
C TYR A 684 -11.02 -7.78 -18.98
N GLY A 685 -12.11 -8.16 -19.65
CA GLY A 685 -12.07 -9.02 -20.83
C GLY A 685 -11.33 -8.37 -22.02
N VAL A 686 -11.57 -7.08 -22.26
CA VAL A 686 -10.88 -6.31 -23.30
C VAL A 686 -9.39 -6.21 -23.01
N SER A 687 -9.00 -5.97 -21.76
CA SER A 687 -7.60 -5.90 -21.34
C SER A 687 -6.87 -7.22 -21.63
N HIS A 688 -7.44 -8.37 -21.23
CA HIS A 688 -6.85 -9.69 -21.49
C HIS A 688 -6.77 -10.00 -22.99
N PHE A 689 -7.82 -9.67 -23.75
CA PHE A 689 -7.81 -9.82 -25.20
C PHE A 689 -6.66 -9.00 -25.85
N LEU A 690 -6.46 -7.77 -25.42
CA LEU A 690 -5.41 -6.90 -25.97
C LEU A 690 -4.01 -7.41 -25.63
N VAL A 691 -3.78 -7.88 -24.40
CA VAL A 691 -2.49 -8.49 -24.00
C VAL A 691 -2.19 -9.72 -24.85
N ALA A 692 -3.17 -10.60 -25.04
CA ALA A 692 -3.02 -11.78 -25.90
C ALA A 692 -2.74 -11.38 -27.36
N LEU A 693 -3.48 -10.40 -27.90
CA LEU A 693 -3.31 -9.89 -29.25
C LEU A 693 -1.89 -9.33 -29.49
N PHE A 694 -1.39 -8.48 -28.59
CA PHE A 694 -0.05 -7.90 -28.72
C PHE A 694 1.06 -8.94 -28.53
N THR A 695 0.85 -9.92 -27.65
CA THR A 695 1.79 -11.06 -27.49
C THR A 695 1.90 -11.84 -28.80
N ILE A 696 0.78 -12.14 -29.46
CA ILE A 696 0.76 -12.80 -30.77
C ILE A 696 1.52 -11.94 -31.81
N PHE A 697 1.31 -10.63 -31.84
CA PHE A 697 2.03 -9.74 -32.77
C PHE A 697 3.54 -9.74 -32.55
N ILE A 698 4.00 -9.73 -31.30
CA ILE A 698 5.43 -9.80 -30.96
C ILE A 698 6.02 -11.14 -31.44
N VAL A 699 5.34 -12.25 -31.17
CA VAL A 699 5.79 -13.60 -31.60
C VAL A 699 5.85 -13.68 -33.12
N LEU A 700 4.82 -13.23 -33.83
CA LEU A 700 4.80 -13.20 -35.30
C LEU A 700 5.90 -12.28 -35.87
N GLY A 701 6.15 -11.14 -35.24
CA GLY A 701 7.24 -10.23 -35.59
C GLY A 701 8.62 -10.86 -35.43
N LEU A 702 8.86 -11.58 -34.34
CA LEU A 702 10.10 -12.32 -34.09
C LEU A 702 10.32 -13.44 -35.10
N ILE A 703 9.27 -14.23 -35.40
CA ILE A 703 9.34 -15.28 -36.43
C ILE A 703 9.69 -14.67 -37.80
N ARG A 704 9.01 -13.58 -38.18
CA ARG A 704 9.31 -12.85 -39.42
C ARG A 704 10.76 -12.38 -39.46
N LEU A 705 11.26 -11.78 -38.38
CA LEU A 705 12.64 -11.30 -38.28
C LEU A 705 13.65 -12.42 -38.53
N LEU A 706 13.48 -13.57 -37.85
CA LEU A 706 14.38 -14.73 -37.98
C LEU A 706 14.36 -15.30 -39.40
N LEU A 707 13.18 -15.46 -40.00
CA LEU A 707 13.03 -15.95 -41.37
C LEU A 707 13.66 -14.98 -42.39
N MET A 708 13.40 -13.69 -42.25
CA MET A 708 13.97 -12.66 -43.12
C MET A 708 15.50 -12.62 -43.03
N ALA A 709 16.07 -12.68 -41.82
CA ALA A 709 17.51 -12.71 -41.63
C ALA A 709 18.13 -13.96 -42.28
N TYR A 710 17.50 -15.13 -42.10
CA TYR A 710 17.92 -16.38 -42.73
C TYR A 710 17.92 -16.31 -44.27
N TRP A 711 16.81 -15.89 -44.88
CA TRP A 711 16.70 -15.80 -46.33
C TRP A 711 17.61 -14.73 -46.92
N ALA A 712 17.73 -13.56 -46.27
CA ALA A 712 18.64 -12.52 -46.71
C ALA A 712 20.09 -13.02 -46.68
N PHE A 713 20.51 -13.75 -45.64
CA PHE A 713 21.86 -14.32 -45.55
C PHE A 713 22.11 -15.36 -46.67
N LYS A 714 21.12 -16.23 -46.92
CA LYS A 714 21.19 -17.24 -47.99
C LYS A 714 21.27 -16.59 -49.37
N GLU A 715 20.49 -15.55 -49.63
CA GLU A 715 20.54 -14.82 -50.89
C GLU A 715 21.85 -14.05 -51.05
N ARG A 716 22.35 -13.42 -49.99
CA ARG A 716 23.65 -12.73 -50.03
C ARG A 716 24.80 -13.69 -50.35
N LYS A 717 24.74 -14.94 -49.87
CA LYS A 717 25.70 -15.99 -50.22
C LYS A 717 25.59 -16.39 -51.70
N LYS A 718 24.39 -16.33 -52.29
CA LYS A 718 24.13 -16.53 -53.72
C LYS A 718 24.65 -15.37 -54.57
N GLU A 719 24.39 -14.12 -54.16
CA GLU A 719 24.95 -12.89 -54.76
C GLU A 719 26.48 -12.92 -54.79
N LYS A 720 27.15 -13.35 -53.70
CA LYS A 720 28.62 -13.47 -53.68
C LYS A 720 29.17 -14.54 -54.63
N LYS A 721 28.36 -15.52 -55.02
CA LYS A 721 28.74 -16.59 -55.95
C LYS A 721 28.42 -16.24 -57.41
N LEU A 722 27.59 -15.22 -57.65
CA LEU A 722 27.36 -14.69 -58.99
C LEU A 722 28.67 -14.05 -59.46
N GLY A 723 29.29 -14.66 -60.47
CA GLY A 723 30.57 -14.24 -61.02
C GLY A 723 30.55 -12.87 -61.67
N GLU A 724 31.65 -12.53 -62.35
CA GLU A 724 31.77 -11.28 -63.10
C GLU A 724 30.81 -11.23 -64.31
N PHE A 725 30.75 -10.08 -64.97
CA PHE A 725 29.93 -9.89 -66.16
C PHE A 725 30.45 -10.81 -67.28
N PRO A 726 29.62 -11.75 -67.80
CA PRO A 726 30.08 -12.75 -68.76
C PRO A 726 30.52 -12.09 -70.07
N THR A 727 31.64 -12.55 -70.64
CA THR A 727 32.11 -12.11 -71.96
C THR A 727 31.37 -12.88 -73.04
N LEU A 728 30.60 -12.18 -73.87
CA LEU A 728 29.83 -12.74 -74.99
C LEU A 728 30.31 -12.16 -76.32
N GLU A 729 30.18 -12.92 -77.41
CA GLU A 729 30.47 -12.47 -78.78
C GLU A 729 29.55 -11.32 -79.21
N SER A 730 28.29 -11.34 -78.77
CA SER A 730 27.33 -10.27 -78.97
C SER A 730 26.44 -10.13 -77.73
N TYR A 731 26.28 -8.90 -77.26
CA TYR A 731 25.43 -8.60 -76.11
C TYR A 731 23.99 -8.32 -76.55
N PRO A 732 22.98 -8.87 -75.85
CA PRO A 732 21.59 -8.63 -76.19
C PRO A 732 21.24 -7.14 -76.07
N LYS A 733 20.39 -6.67 -76.97
CA LYS A 733 19.97 -5.25 -77.00
C LYS A 733 19.12 -4.93 -75.76
N VAL A 734 19.41 -3.80 -75.14
CA VAL A 734 18.68 -3.27 -73.97
C VAL A 734 18.09 -1.90 -74.30
N SER A 735 16.79 -1.71 -74.07
CA SER A 735 16.17 -0.39 -74.18
C SER A 735 15.81 0.17 -72.81
N ILE A 736 16.34 1.35 -72.49
CA ILE A 736 16.00 2.09 -71.28
C ILE A 736 14.78 2.95 -71.56
N ILE A 737 13.64 2.64 -70.94
CA ILE A 737 12.37 3.32 -71.14
C ILE A 737 12.15 4.36 -70.03
N VAL A 738 12.04 5.63 -70.41
CA VAL A 738 11.93 6.78 -69.50
C VAL A 738 10.58 7.49 -69.71
N PRO A 739 9.52 7.14 -68.95
CA PRO A 739 8.28 7.91 -68.97
C PRO A 739 8.46 9.24 -68.22
N ALA A 740 8.08 10.35 -68.85
CA ALA A 740 8.21 11.69 -68.27
C ALA A 740 6.86 12.42 -68.28
N TYR A 741 6.56 13.14 -67.21
CA TYR A 741 5.42 14.05 -67.14
C TYR A 741 5.70 15.16 -66.15
N ASN A 742 5.82 16.39 -66.65
CA ASN A 742 6.16 17.56 -65.85
C ASN A 742 7.48 17.44 -65.08
N GLU A 743 8.56 17.09 -65.77
CA GLU A 743 9.91 16.82 -65.24
C GLU A 743 10.96 17.84 -65.77
N GLU A 744 10.55 19.07 -66.09
CA GLU A 744 11.39 20.09 -66.72
C GLU A 744 12.66 20.48 -65.95
N VAL A 745 12.71 20.15 -64.65
CA VAL A 745 13.85 20.44 -63.75
C VAL A 745 14.92 19.35 -63.85
N ASN A 746 14.52 18.09 -64.04
CA ASN A 746 15.39 16.94 -63.88
C ASN A 746 15.72 16.23 -65.19
N ILE A 747 14.83 16.28 -66.20
CA ILE A 747 14.87 15.41 -67.37
C ILE A 747 16.21 15.45 -68.13
N VAL A 748 16.79 16.65 -68.34
CA VAL A 748 18.06 16.82 -69.06
C VAL A 748 19.23 16.19 -68.29
N SER A 749 19.27 16.37 -66.97
CA SER A 749 20.31 15.79 -66.11
C SER A 749 20.20 14.26 -66.05
N SER A 750 18.97 13.74 -65.94
CA SER A 750 18.70 12.30 -65.94
C SER A 750 19.14 11.64 -67.25
N LEU A 751 18.77 12.21 -68.41
CA LEU A 751 19.17 11.67 -69.71
C LEU A 751 20.70 11.70 -69.92
N HIS A 752 21.39 12.77 -69.51
CA HIS A 752 22.85 12.81 -69.51
C HIS A 752 23.48 11.71 -68.66
N ASN A 753 22.89 11.39 -67.51
CA ASN A 753 23.37 10.31 -66.65
C ASN A 753 23.13 8.93 -67.28
N LEU A 754 21.98 8.70 -67.92
CA LEU A 754 21.67 7.43 -68.58
C LEU A 754 22.56 7.16 -69.79
N LEU A 755 23.02 8.20 -70.50
CA LEU A 755 23.97 8.04 -71.60
C LEU A 755 25.36 7.56 -71.15
N LYS A 756 25.69 7.67 -69.86
CA LYS A 756 26.97 7.22 -69.28
C LYS A 756 26.99 5.73 -68.90
N GLN A 757 25.97 4.95 -69.23
CA GLN A 757 25.95 3.52 -68.93
C GLN A 757 27.03 2.76 -69.71
N THR A 758 27.70 1.81 -69.04
CA THR A 758 28.83 1.04 -69.60
C THR A 758 28.40 -0.22 -70.36
N TYR A 759 27.11 -0.55 -70.37
CA TYR A 759 26.61 -1.72 -71.09
C TYR A 759 26.84 -1.54 -72.61
N PRO A 760 27.34 -2.55 -73.35
CA PRO A 760 27.76 -2.35 -74.74
C PRO A 760 26.63 -2.02 -75.72
N ASN A 761 25.46 -2.67 -75.61
CA ASN A 761 24.39 -2.61 -76.60
C ASN A 761 23.06 -2.05 -76.02
N PHE A 762 22.98 -0.73 -75.82
CA PHE A 762 21.77 -0.08 -75.31
C PHE A 762 21.34 1.16 -76.11
N ASN A 763 20.03 1.44 -76.06
CA ASN A 763 19.43 2.72 -76.44
C ASN A 763 18.48 3.21 -75.34
N ILE A 764 18.05 4.46 -75.43
CA ILE A 764 17.14 5.13 -74.51
C ILE A 764 15.92 5.59 -75.30
N ILE A 765 14.73 5.29 -74.78
CA ILE A 765 13.45 5.74 -75.32
C ILE A 765 12.78 6.58 -74.23
N MET A 766 12.74 7.89 -74.45
CA MET A 766 12.03 8.83 -73.60
C MET A 766 10.61 9.02 -74.15
N VAL A 767 9.60 8.89 -73.27
CA VAL A 767 8.20 9.09 -73.62
C VAL A 767 7.61 10.19 -72.76
N ASP A 768 7.38 11.36 -73.35
CA ASP A 768 6.61 12.44 -72.75
C ASP A 768 5.11 12.10 -72.75
N ASP A 769 4.51 11.96 -71.57
CA ASP A 769 3.09 11.66 -71.38
C ASP A 769 2.22 12.93 -71.38
N GLY A 770 2.45 13.80 -72.36
CA GLY A 770 1.71 15.03 -72.58
C GLY A 770 1.92 16.03 -71.46
N SER A 771 3.19 16.33 -71.15
CA SER A 771 3.57 17.32 -70.13
C SER A 771 2.91 18.69 -70.40
N LYS A 772 2.59 19.39 -69.31
CA LYS A 772 2.06 20.76 -69.32
C LYS A 772 3.14 21.82 -69.15
N ASP A 773 4.35 21.41 -68.80
CA ASP A 773 5.54 22.26 -68.69
C ASP A 773 6.47 22.07 -69.90
N SER A 774 7.68 22.65 -69.85
CA SER A 774 8.65 22.59 -70.95
C SER A 774 9.48 21.29 -70.99
N THR A 775 9.01 20.16 -70.42
CA THR A 775 9.76 18.89 -70.36
C THR A 775 10.18 18.39 -71.73
N TYR A 776 9.23 18.28 -72.67
CA TYR A 776 9.49 17.74 -74.00
C TYR A 776 10.45 18.65 -74.80
N GLU A 777 10.20 19.96 -74.78
CA GLU A 777 11.03 20.93 -75.49
C GLU A 777 12.47 20.94 -74.97
N LYS A 778 12.67 20.97 -73.65
CA LYS A 778 14.02 20.93 -73.05
C LYS A 778 14.77 19.64 -73.39
N ALA A 779 14.09 18.49 -73.41
CA ALA A 779 14.72 17.23 -73.78
C ALA A 779 15.14 17.22 -75.25
N LYS A 780 14.29 17.73 -76.15
CA LYS A 780 14.57 17.79 -77.59
C LYS A 780 15.68 18.79 -77.93
N GLU A 781 15.69 19.95 -77.26
CA GLU A 781 16.72 20.99 -77.43
C GLU A 781 18.09 20.52 -76.94
N ALA A 782 18.16 19.81 -75.81
CA ALA A 782 19.42 19.35 -75.23
C ALA A 782 20.06 18.17 -75.99
N PHE A 783 19.26 17.37 -76.72
CA PHE A 783 19.73 16.16 -77.40
C PHE A 783 19.25 16.05 -78.85
N PRO A 784 19.64 16.97 -79.74
CA PRO A 784 19.25 16.90 -81.14
C PRO A 784 19.88 15.68 -81.82
N ASN A 785 19.05 14.73 -82.27
CA ASN A 785 19.44 13.54 -83.05
C ASN A 785 20.54 12.68 -82.42
N HIS A 786 20.56 12.53 -81.09
CA HIS A 786 21.57 11.71 -80.43
C HIS A 786 21.40 10.21 -80.79
N PRO A 787 22.45 9.49 -81.24
CA PRO A 787 22.32 8.17 -81.89
C PRO A 787 21.79 7.04 -80.98
N LYS A 788 21.85 7.24 -79.66
CA LYS A 788 21.35 6.29 -78.64
C LYS A 788 20.07 6.74 -77.94
N LEU A 789 19.46 7.87 -78.32
CA LEU A 789 18.31 8.44 -77.61
C LEU A 789 17.20 8.84 -78.58
N GLU A 790 16.02 8.27 -78.36
CA GLU A 790 14.80 8.60 -79.09
C GLU A 790 13.79 9.24 -78.13
N ILE A 791 13.19 10.36 -78.56
CA ILE A 791 12.26 11.15 -77.74
C ILE A 791 10.91 11.18 -78.43
N PHE A 792 9.88 10.65 -77.75
CA PHE A 792 8.50 10.61 -78.24
C PHE A 792 7.59 11.38 -77.30
N THR A 793 6.45 11.85 -77.81
CA THR A 793 5.36 12.44 -77.00
C THR A 793 4.03 11.78 -77.34
N LYS A 794 3.14 11.68 -76.36
CA LYS A 794 1.78 11.16 -76.50
C LYS A 794 0.79 11.96 -75.66
N ARG A 795 -0.52 11.80 -75.93
CA ARG A 795 -1.56 12.36 -75.05
C ARG A 795 -1.48 11.73 -73.65
N ASN A 796 -1.61 12.56 -72.61
CA ASN A 796 -1.55 12.12 -71.22
C ASN A 796 -2.53 10.98 -70.94
N GLY A 797 -1.99 9.86 -70.47
CA GLY A 797 -2.76 8.67 -70.05
C GLY A 797 -2.26 8.06 -68.74
N GLY A 798 -1.27 8.67 -68.11
CA GLY A 798 -0.58 8.16 -66.94
C GLY A 798 0.65 7.32 -67.28
N LYS A 799 1.55 7.21 -66.31
CA LYS A 799 2.85 6.52 -66.41
C LYS A 799 2.78 5.11 -67.02
N ALA A 800 1.79 4.30 -66.62
CA ALA A 800 1.62 2.95 -67.17
C ALA A 800 1.43 2.95 -68.70
N THR A 801 0.66 3.91 -69.23
CA THR A 801 0.43 4.03 -70.68
C THR A 801 1.66 4.51 -71.43
N ALA A 802 2.47 5.38 -70.81
CA ALA A 802 3.75 5.83 -71.37
C ALA A 802 4.80 4.71 -71.40
N LEU A 803 4.88 3.90 -70.34
CA LEU A 803 5.74 2.72 -70.29
C LEU A 803 5.37 1.71 -71.39
N ASN A 804 4.08 1.36 -71.52
CA ASN A 804 3.63 0.44 -72.56
C ASN A 804 3.91 0.97 -73.97
N TYR A 805 3.71 2.28 -74.20
CA TYR A 805 4.04 2.90 -75.47
C TYR A 805 5.54 2.78 -75.78
N GLY A 806 6.41 3.14 -74.83
CA GLY A 806 7.86 3.00 -75.02
C GLY A 806 8.31 1.54 -75.27
N ILE A 807 7.73 0.57 -74.56
CA ILE A 807 8.03 -0.86 -74.75
C ILE A 807 7.57 -1.36 -76.14
N SER A 808 6.48 -0.80 -76.67
CA SER A 808 5.98 -1.17 -78.00
C SER A 808 6.87 -0.68 -79.15
N LEU A 809 7.66 0.38 -78.92
CA LEU A 809 8.52 1.01 -79.93
C LEU A 809 9.89 0.34 -80.09
N THR A 810 10.25 -0.59 -79.19
CA THR A 810 11.52 -1.31 -79.24
C THR A 810 11.37 -2.79 -79.57
N ASP A 811 12.37 -3.35 -80.22
CA ASP A 811 12.60 -4.78 -80.46
C ASP A 811 13.62 -5.41 -79.49
N ALA A 812 14.13 -4.63 -78.53
CA ALA A 812 15.12 -5.10 -77.56
C ALA A 812 14.64 -6.32 -76.76
N GLU A 813 15.56 -7.25 -76.48
CA GLU A 813 15.27 -8.45 -75.69
C GLU A 813 14.93 -8.09 -74.23
N TYR A 814 15.65 -7.10 -73.69
CA TYR A 814 15.48 -6.59 -72.34
C TYR A 814 15.07 -5.12 -72.35
N VAL A 815 14.14 -4.76 -71.46
CA VAL A 815 13.75 -3.37 -71.22
C VAL A 815 14.09 -2.99 -69.79
N VAL A 816 14.68 -1.82 -69.60
CA VAL A 816 14.95 -1.23 -68.28
C VAL A 816 14.01 -0.05 -68.10
N CYS A 817 13.07 -0.16 -67.17
CA CYS A 817 12.14 0.92 -66.86
C CYS A 817 12.68 1.76 -65.70
N ILE A 818 12.71 3.08 -65.88
CA ILE A 818 13.26 4.03 -64.91
C ILE A 818 12.42 5.30 -64.84
N ASP A 819 12.22 5.85 -63.64
CA ASP A 819 11.59 7.16 -63.43
C ASP A 819 12.46 8.30 -64.00
N ALA A 820 11.82 9.31 -64.60
CA ALA A 820 12.50 10.45 -65.23
C ALA A 820 13.35 11.33 -64.29
N ASP A 821 13.21 11.17 -62.97
CA ASP A 821 13.97 11.87 -61.93
C ASP A 821 15.09 11.02 -61.30
N THR A 822 15.34 9.82 -61.84
CA THR A 822 16.27 8.86 -61.26
C THR A 822 17.59 8.81 -62.03
N LYS A 823 18.71 8.76 -61.28
CA LYS A 823 20.07 8.64 -61.80
C LYS A 823 20.62 7.23 -61.54
N LEU A 824 21.21 6.60 -62.53
CA LEU A 824 21.86 5.29 -62.43
C LEU A 824 23.38 5.43 -62.21
N GLN A 825 23.96 4.50 -61.45
CA GLN A 825 25.41 4.27 -61.49
C GLN A 825 25.84 3.76 -62.87
N GLN A 826 27.07 4.06 -63.30
CA GLN A 826 27.54 3.79 -64.67
C GLN A 826 27.42 2.30 -65.08
N ASP A 827 27.63 1.37 -64.13
CA ASP A 827 27.52 -0.08 -64.36
C ASP A 827 26.14 -0.67 -64.01
N ALA A 828 25.13 0.15 -63.70
CA ALA A 828 23.85 -0.36 -63.19
C ALA A 828 23.14 -1.28 -64.19
N VAL A 829 23.03 -0.86 -65.47
CA VAL A 829 22.43 -1.70 -66.52
C VAL A 829 23.24 -2.98 -66.74
N LYS A 830 24.58 -2.87 -66.72
CA LYS A 830 25.49 -4.02 -66.83
C LYS A 830 25.20 -5.07 -65.76
N TYR A 831 25.06 -4.67 -64.49
CA TYR A 831 24.75 -5.61 -63.40
C TYR A 831 23.35 -6.22 -63.52
N LEU A 832 22.33 -5.44 -63.89
CA LEU A 832 20.97 -5.98 -64.11
C LEU A 832 20.98 -7.10 -65.15
N ILE A 833 21.63 -6.88 -66.29
CA ILE A 833 21.71 -7.88 -67.36
C ILE A 833 22.60 -9.06 -66.97
N ALA A 834 23.70 -8.82 -66.24
CA ALA A 834 24.54 -9.89 -65.69
C ALA A 834 23.72 -10.93 -64.93
N ARG A 835 22.70 -10.50 -64.18
CA ARG A 835 21.85 -11.41 -63.40
C ARG A 835 21.00 -12.33 -64.28
N PHE A 836 20.53 -11.86 -65.44
CA PHE A 836 19.84 -12.68 -66.42
C PHE A 836 20.78 -13.67 -67.10
N LEU A 837 21.97 -13.21 -67.50
CA LEU A 837 22.95 -14.04 -68.22
C LEU A 837 23.57 -15.12 -67.33
N ASN A 838 23.76 -14.83 -66.05
CA ASN A 838 24.29 -15.78 -65.06
C ASN A 838 23.19 -16.64 -64.40
N ALA A 839 21.97 -16.67 -64.95
CA ALA A 839 20.89 -17.50 -64.45
C ALA A 839 21.22 -19.00 -64.67
N GLY A 840 21.03 -19.82 -63.64
CA GLY A 840 21.12 -21.28 -63.79
C GLY A 840 20.02 -21.82 -64.72
N SER A 841 20.22 -23.00 -65.30
CA SER A 841 19.26 -23.64 -66.23
C SER A 841 17.85 -23.85 -65.65
N GLU A 842 17.72 -23.93 -64.33
CA GLU A 842 16.43 -24.05 -63.62
C GLU A 842 15.79 -22.69 -63.25
N GLU A 843 16.52 -21.57 -63.38
CA GLU A 843 16.07 -20.24 -62.98
C GLU A 843 15.36 -19.51 -64.14
N LYS A 844 14.02 -19.53 -64.14
CA LYS A 844 13.19 -18.76 -65.10
C LYS A 844 13.14 -17.27 -64.75
N ILE A 845 14.28 -16.58 -64.70
CA ILE A 845 14.34 -15.15 -64.39
C ILE A 845 13.71 -14.34 -65.53
N ALA A 846 12.67 -13.57 -65.21
CA ALA A 846 11.97 -12.69 -66.13
C ALA A 846 12.10 -11.20 -65.78
N ALA A 847 12.42 -10.89 -64.52
CA ALA A 847 12.65 -9.53 -64.08
C ALA A 847 13.74 -9.47 -63.01
N VAL A 848 14.47 -8.36 -62.96
CA VAL A 848 15.54 -8.09 -62.00
C VAL A 848 15.31 -6.71 -61.38
N ALA A 849 15.24 -6.66 -60.06
CA ALA A 849 15.09 -5.43 -59.28
C ALA A 849 16.46 -4.89 -58.84
N GLY A 850 16.72 -3.60 -59.06
CA GLY A 850 17.94 -2.94 -58.61
C GLY A 850 17.80 -2.27 -57.22
N ASN A 851 18.92 -1.84 -56.67
CA ASN A 851 19.02 -1.17 -55.38
C ASN A 851 18.70 0.33 -55.50
N VAL A 852 17.77 0.84 -54.68
CA VAL A 852 17.37 2.26 -54.73
C VAL A 852 17.88 2.98 -53.50
N LYS A 853 18.53 4.14 -53.72
CA LYS A 853 19.04 5.02 -52.67
C LYS A 853 18.44 6.42 -52.79
N VAL A 854 18.31 7.09 -51.64
CA VAL A 854 17.82 8.47 -51.57
C VAL A 854 18.98 9.44 -51.82
N GLY A 855 18.85 10.30 -52.84
CA GLY A 855 19.90 11.25 -53.24
C GLY A 855 19.94 12.56 -52.45
N ASN A 856 18.81 12.97 -51.86
CA ASN A 856 18.64 14.26 -51.20
C ASN A 856 18.39 14.12 -49.68
N THR A 857 19.40 13.70 -48.91
CA THR A 857 19.31 13.58 -47.44
C THR A 857 19.51 14.93 -46.72
N VAL A 858 18.66 15.91 -47.02
CA VAL A 858 18.82 17.32 -46.61
C VAL A 858 18.18 17.66 -45.26
N ASN A 859 17.18 16.90 -44.82
CA ASN A 859 16.44 17.14 -43.58
C ASN A 859 16.09 15.83 -42.85
N TRP A 860 15.44 15.91 -41.69
CA TRP A 860 15.09 14.71 -40.92
C TRP A 860 14.14 13.78 -41.68
N LEU A 861 13.17 14.33 -42.42
CA LEU A 861 12.20 13.54 -43.19
C LEU A 861 12.87 12.73 -44.31
N THR A 862 13.81 13.32 -45.05
CA THR A 862 14.58 12.65 -46.11
C THR A 862 15.58 11.64 -45.54
N LYS A 863 16.15 11.89 -44.35
CA LYS A 863 16.96 10.91 -43.60
C LYS A 863 16.13 9.71 -43.14
N TRP A 864 14.92 9.93 -42.61
CA TRP A 864 13.99 8.85 -42.25
C TRP A 864 13.58 8.01 -43.47
N GLN A 865 13.32 8.66 -44.61
CA GLN A 865 13.05 7.95 -45.85
C GLN A 865 14.26 7.12 -46.30
N ALA A 866 15.50 7.62 -46.17
CA ALA A 866 16.70 6.84 -46.49
C ALA A 866 16.82 5.56 -45.64
N ILE A 867 16.45 5.62 -44.35
CA ILE A 867 16.38 4.44 -43.48
C ILE A 867 15.30 3.48 -43.95
N GLU A 868 14.09 3.97 -44.28
CA GLU A 868 13.00 3.12 -44.79
C GLU A 868 13.41 2.41 -46.10
N TYR A 869 14.01 3.12 -47.05
CA TYR A 869 14.48 2.52 -48.30
C TYR A 869 15.49 1.40 -48.04
N THR A 870 16.41 1.60 -47.09
CA THR A 870 17.41 0.60 -46.71
C THR A 870 16.76 -0.63 -46.03
N THR A 871 15.89 -0.39 -45.06
CA THR A 871 15.36 -1.43 -44.14
C THR A 871 14.13 -2.16 -44.65
N SER A 872 13.28 -1.50 -45.43
CA SER A 872 11.96 -2.03 -45.84
C SER A 872 11.85 -2.22 -47.36
N GLN A 873 12.62 -1.49 -48.17
CA GLN A 873 12.61 -1.72 -49.63
C GLN A 873 13.77 -2.62 -50.07
N ASN A 874 15.01 -2.31 -49.70
CA ASN A 874 16.17 -3.03 -50.20
C ASN A 874 16.38 -4.36 -49.44
N PHE A 875 16.27 -4.35 -48.11
CA PHE A 875 16.44 -5.55 -47.30
C PHE A 875 15.31 -6.58 -47.49
N ASP A 876 14.04 -6.16 -47.49
CA ASP A 876 12.91 -7.05 -47.78
C ASP A 876 13.06 -7.73 -49.15
N ARG A 877 13.43 -6.98 -50.19
CA ARG A 877 13.63 -7.54 -51.53
C ARG A 877 14.77 -8.55 -51.58
N LEU A 878 15.88 -8.28 -50.89
CA LEU A 878 16.97 -9.24 -50.75
C LEU A 878 16.49 -10.55 -50.10
N ALA A 879 15.72 -10.47 -49.01
CA ALA A 879 15.17 -11.66 -48.37
C ALA A 879 14.17 -12.39 -49.27
N TYR A 880 13.25 -11.65 -49.90
CA TYR A 880 12.16 -12.22 -50.71
C TYR A 880 12.63 -12.78 -52.06
N ALA A 881 13.78 -12.34 -52.58
CA ALA A 881 14.41 -12.93 -53.76
C ALA A 881 14.64 -14.45 -53.59
N ASN A 882 15.01 -14.89 -52.38
CA ASN A 882 15.34 -16.30 -52.13
C ASN A 882 14.15 -17.25 -52.26
N ILE A 883 12.95 -16.73 -52.02
CA ILE A 883 11.69 -17.50 -52.00
C ILE A 883 10.74 -17.11 -53.16
N ASN A 884 11.22 -16.29 -54.09
CA ASN A 884 10.41 -15.74 -55.19
C ASN A 884 9.15 -15.00 -54.73
N ALA A 885 9.34 -14.04 -53.81
CA ALA A 885 8.26 -13.29 -53.16
C ALA A 885 8.39 -11.76 -53.34
N ILE A 886 9.21 -11.28 -54.28
CA ILE A 886 9.38 -9.84 -54.55
C ILE A 886 8.11 -9.31 -55.23
N THR A 887 7.29 -8.54 -54.52
CA THR A 887 6.01 -8.03 -55.04
C THR A 887 6.10 -6.67 -55.72
N VAL A 888 7.24 -5.99 -55.61
CA VAL A 888 7.45 -4.67 -56.20
C VAL A 888 8.88 -4.55 -56.73
N ILE A 889 8.99 -4.31 -58.03
CA ILE A 889 10.22 -3.78 -58.64
C ILE A 889 10.06 -2.26 -58.70
N PRO A 890 10.91 -1.48 -58.01
CA PRO A 890 10.70 -0.04 -57.91
C PRO A 890 10.80 0.62 -59.29
N GLY A 891 9.93 1.60 -59.55
CA GLY A 891 9.97 2.41 -60.77
C GLY A 891 11.31 3.10 -61.03
N ALA A 892 12.15 3.28 -60.00
CA ALA A 892 13.48 3.85 -60.11
C ALA A 892 14.48 2.95 -60.86
N ILE A 893 14.39 1.62 -60.76
CA ILE A 893 15.29 0.70 -61.47
C ILE A 893 14.73 -0.73 -61.52
N GLY A 894 14.31 -1.15 -62.71
CA GLY A 894 13.86 -2.51 -62.98
C GLY A 894 14.18 -2.95 -64.40
N ALA A 895 14.76 -4.13 -64.55
CA ALA A 895 14.98 -4.77 -65.85
C ALA A 895 14.00 -5.92 -66.06
N PHE A 896 13.47 -6.05 -67.27
CA PHE A 896 12.46 -7.03 -67.63
C PHE A 896 12.77 -7.66 -68.98
N LYS A 897 12.45 -8.95 -69.14
CA LYS A 897 12.35 -9.56 -70.47
C LYS A 897 11.14 -8.99 -71.19
N ARG A 898 11.35 -8.39 -72.36
CA ARG A 898 10.27 -7.74 -73.12
C ARG A 898 9.13 -8.71 -73.44
N SER A 899 9.47 -9.93 -73.86
CA SER A 899 8.50 -10.98 -74.18
C SER A 899 7.57 -11.31 -73.00
N VAL A 900 8.11 -11.37 -71.78
CA VAL A 900 7.33 -11.67 -70.56
C VAL A 900 6.44 -10.48 -70.16
N VAL A 901 6.90 -9.24 -70.36
CA VAL A 901 6.04 -8.06 -70.10
C VAL A 901 4.83 -8.05 -71.03
N LEU A 902 5.03 -8.41 -72.31
CA LEU A 902 3.94 -8.54 -73.28
C LEU A 902 3.01 -9.72 -72.93
N GLU A 903 3.56 -10.87 -72.54
CA GLU A 903 2.80 -12.04 -72.07
C GLU A 903 1.94 -11.71 -70.83
N ALA A 904 2.47 -10.92 -69.91
CA ALA A 904 1.76 -10.47 -68.70
C ALA A 904 0.70 -9.39 -68.97
N GLY A 905 0.56 -8.92 -70.22
CA GLY A 905 -0.41 -7.90 -70.63
C GLY A 905 0.02 -6.46 -70.34
N GLY A 906 1.32 -6.21 -70.15
CA GLY A 906 1.87 -4.88 -69.89
C GLY A 906 1.50 -4.24 -68.55
N TYR A 907 1.89 -2.98 -68.38
CA TYR A 907 1.59 -2.18 -67.19
C TYR A 907 0.10 -1.80 -67.18
N SER A 908 -0.60 -2.10 -66.08
CA SER A 908 -2.02 -1.76 -65.92
C SER A 908 -2.21 -0.38 -65.33
N SER A 909 -3.24 0.33 -65.80
CA SER A 909 -3.73 1.60 -65.23
C SER A 909 -4.77 1.43 -64.12
N ASP A 910 -5.17 0.19 -63.79
CA ASP A 910 -6.25 -0.10 -62.82
C ASP A 910 -5.81 0.14 -61.37
N THR A 911 -4.50 0.22 -61.14
CA THR A 911 -3.88 0.36 -59.81
C THR A 911 -2.97 1.58 -59.78
N LEU A 912 -2.92 2.29 -58.65
CA LEU A 912 -1.99 3.41 -58.44
C LEU A 912 -0.50 3.01 -58.31
N ALA A 913 -0.23 1.70 -58.20
CA ALA A 913 1.09 1.09 -58.12
C ALA A 913 1.27 0.10 -59.29
N GLU A 914 1.43 0.65 -60.49
CA GLU A 914 1.58 -0.09 -61.75
C GLU A 914 2.78 -1.05 -61.72
N ASP A 915 3.83 -0.67 -61.01
CA ASP A 915 5.06 -1.41 -60.77
C ASP A 915 4.84 -2.66 -59.91
N CYS A 916 3.98 -2.55 -58.90
CA CYS A 916 3.55 -3.67 -58.08
C CYS A 916 2.67 -4.65 -58.87
N ASP A 917 1.69 -4.17 -59.65
CA ASP A 917 0.78 -5.04 -60.42
C ASP A 917 1.51 -5.89 -61.46
N ILE A 918 2.43 -5.30 -62.25
CA ILE A 918 3.20 -6.07 -63.24
C ILE A 918 4.10 -7.12 -62.57
N THR A 919 4.73 -6.77 -61.44
CA THR A 919 5.63 -7.68 -60.72
C THR A 919 4.85 -8.90 -60.21
N VAL A 920 3.66 -8.69 -59.64
CA VAL A 920 2.82 -9.80 -59.16
C VAL A 920 2.25 -10.63 -60.32
N LYS A 921 1.95 -10.02 -61.47
CA LYS A 921 1.55 -10.77 -62.68
C LYS A 921 2.68 -11.70 -63.17
N ILE A 922 3.92 -11.23 -63.19
CA ILE A 922 5.10 -12.05 -63.55
C ILE A 922 5.26 -13.23 -62.58
N LEU A 923 5.16 -12.98 -61.28
CA LEU A 923 5.21 -14.04 -60.27
C LEU A 923 4.05 -15.05 -60.42
N LYS A 924 2.84 -14.55 -60.71
CA LYS A 924 1.64 -15.38 -60.91
C LYS A 924 1.75 -16.27 -62.15
N ALA A 925 2.43 -15.81 -63.20
CA ALA A 925 2.75 -16.59 -64.40
C ALA A 925 3.84 -17.65 -64.16
N GLY A 926 4.44 -17.70 -62.96
CA GLY A 926 5.40 -18.73 -62.57
C GLY A 926 6.86 -18.39 -62.88
N TYR A 927 7.14 -17.15 -63.30
CA TYR A 927 8.48 -16.64 -63.49
C TYR A 927 9.13 -16.20 -62.18
N THR A 928 10.46 -16.04 -62.20
CA THR A 928 11.25 -15.58 -61.06
C THR A 928 11.59 -14.11 -61.19
N VAL A 929 11.39 -13.36 -60.10
CA VAL A 929 11.88 -11.98 -59.95
C VAL A 929 13.13 -12.01 -59.08
N ALA A 930 14.27 -11.67 -59.66
CA ALA A 930 15.56 -11.65 -58.97
C ALA A 930 15.90 -10.25 -58.42
N ASN A 931 16.82 -10.20 -57.47
CA ASN A 931 17.37 -8.96 -56.93
C ASN A 931 18.86 -8.84 -57.32
N GLU A 932 19.32 -7.63 -57.64
CA GLU A 932 20.73 -7.33 -57.90
C GLU A 932 21.14 -6.05 -57.17
N ASN A 933 21.78 -6.21 -56.00
CA ASN A 933 22.10 -5.08 -55.13
C ASN A 933 23.21 -4.17 -55.66
N ARG A 934 24.04 -4.61 -56.62
CA ARG A 934 25.11 -3.80 -57.24
C ARG A 934 24.56 -2.79 -58.26
N ALA A 935 23.37 -3.06 -58.82
CA ALA A 935 22.70 -2.13 -59.72
C ALA A 935 22.05 -1.00 -58.91
N VAL A 936 22.78 0.09 -58.65
CA VAL A 936 22.31 1.19 -57.81
C VAL A 936 21.69 2.32 -58.63
N ALA A 937 20.51 2.74 -58.19
CA ALA A 937 19.81 3.93 -58.64
C ALA A 937 19.63 4.93 -57.50
N VAL A 938 19.75 6.22 -57.81
CA VAL A 938 19.60 7.32 -56.85
C VAL A 938 18.43 8.19 -57.29
N THR A 939 17.44 8.37 -56.40
CA THR A 939 16.19 9.09 -56.67
C THR A 939 15.94 10.22 -55.67
N GLU A 940 15.05 11.15 -56.03
CA GLU A 940 14.64 12.29 -55.19
C GLU A 940 13.49 11.91 -54.24
N ALA A 941 13.76 11.91 -52.94
CA ALA A 941 12.74 11.71 -51.90
C ALA A 941 12.00 13.03 -51.59
N PRO A 942 10.69 12.99 -51.27
CA PRO A 942 9.94 14.15 -50.79
C PRO A 942 10.61 14.91 -49.65
N GLU A 943 10.82 16.23 -49.84
CA GLU A 943 11.43 17.10 -48.82
C GLU A 943 10.40 17.67 -47.84
N SER A 944 9.11 17.74 -48.21
CA SER A 944 8.02 18.23 -47.37
C SER A 944 7.03 17.14 -46.95
N VAL A 945 6.42 17.31 -45.77
CA VAL A 945 5.40 16.37 -45.24
C VAL A 945 4.20 16.23 -46.20
N LYS A 946 3.78 17.31 -46.87
CA LYS A 946 2.65 17.26 -47.83
C LYS A 946 2.97 16.38 -49.05
N GLN A 947 4.16 16.52 -49.63
CA GLN A 947 4.62 15.66 -50.73
C GLN A 947 4.76 14.22 -50.27
N PHE A 948 5.35 14.02 -49.09
CA PHE A 948 5.54 12.71 -48.47
C PHE A 948 4.21 11.96 -48.28
N LEU A 949 3.22 12.59 -47.64
CA LEU A 949 1.90 11.99 -47.42
C LEU A 949 1.19 11.65 -48.73
N LYS A 950 1.35 12.49 -49.78
CA LYS A 950 0.78 12.22 -51.10
C LYS A 950 1.43 11.00 -51.76
N GLN A 951 2.76 10.90 -51.69
CA GLN A 951 3.52 9.76 -52.22
C GLN A 951 3.18 8.46 -51.48
N ARG A 952 3.27 8.46 -50.15
CA ARG A 952 3.01 7.27 -49.33
C ARG A 952 1.56 6.82 -49.38
N PHE A 953 0.60 7.74 -49.52
CA PHE A 953 -0.79 7.39 -49.80
C PHE A 953 -0.93 6.62 -51.12
N ARG A 954 -0.27 7.09 -52.20
CA ARG A 954 -0.30 6.40 -53.50
C ARG A 954 0.22 4.96 -53.37
N TRP A 955 1.33 4.77 -52.68
CA TRP A 955 1.94 3.46 -52.49
C TRP A 955 1.07 2.54 -51.63
N THR A 956 0.65 3.02 -50.45
CA THR A 956 -0.15 2.22 -49.51
C THR A 956 -1.51 1.84 -50.09
N TYR A 957 -2.15 2.77 -50.82
CA TYR A 957 -3.41 2.50 -51.50
C TYR A 957 -3.23 1.60 -52.73
N GLY A 958 -2.19 1.83 -53.54
CA GLY A 958 -1.90 1.04 -54.73
C GLY A 958 -1.58 -0.42 -54.41
N ILE A 959 -0.81 -0.68 -53.35
CA ILE A 959 -0.53 -2.04 -52.86
C ILE A 959 -1.83 -2.71 -52.38
N MET A 960 -2.73 -1.98 -51.74
CA MET A 960 -4.02 -2.51 -51.30
C MET A 960 -4.92 -2.87 -52.48
N GLN A 961 -4.95 -2.04 -53.53
CA GLN A 961 -5.64 -2.34 -54.78
C GLN A 961 -5.07 -3.59 -55.46
N MET A 962 -3.74 -3.70 -55.53
CA MET A 962 -3.06 -4.88 -56.06
C MET A 962 -3.43 -6.13 -55.24
N PHE A 963 -3.35 -6.06 -53.90
CA PHE A 963 -3.70 -7.17 -53.01
C PHE A 963 -5.14 -7.64 -53.26
N TRP A 964 -6.09 -6.71 -53.38
CA TRP A 964 -7.50 -7.02 -53.65
C TRP A 964 -7.71 -7.65 -55.04
N LYS A 965 -7.04 -7.11 -56.07
CA LYS A 965 -7.05 -7.61 -57.44
C LYS A 965 -6.49 -9.03 -57.54
N GLN A 966 -5.44 -9.33 -56.76
CA GLN A 966 -4.74 -10.61 -56.76
C GLN A 966 -5.13 -11.53 -55.59
N ARG A 967 -6.21 -11.24 -54.85
CA ARG A 967 -6.68 -12.05 -53.71
C ARG A 967 -6.77 -13.57 -53.96
N PRO A 968 -7.04 -14.11 -55.18
CA PRO A 968 -7.03 -15.56 -55.39
C PRO A 968 -5.66 -16.24 -55.20
N THR A 969 -4.57 -15.48 -55.11
CA THR A 969 -3.23 -16.02 -54.81
C THR A 969 -2.99 -16.16 -53.30
N PHE A 970 -3.81 -15.54 -52.45
CA PHE A 970 -3.65 -15.53 -51.00
C PHE A 970 -3.71 -16.95 -50.41
N LEU A 971 -2.68 -17.33 -49.65
CA LEU A 971 -2.52 -18.66 -49.02
C LEU A 971 -2.63 -19.84 -49.99
N ASN A 972 -2.40 -19.61 -51.29
CA ASN A 972 -2.47 -20.66 -52.29
C ASN A 972 -1.07 -21.22 -52.59
N PRO A 973 -0.79 -22.50 -52.26
CA PRO A 973 0.53 -23.11 -52.46
C PRO A 973 1.00 -23.13 -53.92
N LYS A 974 0.08 -23.07 -54.89
CA LYS A 974 0.40 -23.04 -56.34
C LYS A 974 1.36 -21.91 -56.69
N TYR A 975 1.24 -20.76 -56.01
CA TYR A 975 2.04 -19.58 -56.29
C TYR A 975 3.28 -19.44 -55.39
N LYS A 976 3.69 -20.52 -54.70
CA LYS A 976 4.91 -20.59 -53.90
C LYS A 976 5.05 -19.38 -52.95
N GLY A 977 6.19 -18.67 -52.98
CA GLY A 977 6.46 -17.53 -52.12
C GLY A 977 5.48 -16.36 -52.27
N LEU A 978 4.90 -16.14 -53.46
CA LEU A 978 3.87 -15.11 -53.64
C LEU A 978 2.65 -15.41 -52.75
N GLY A 979 2.12 -16.63 -52.84
CA GLY A 979 0.88 -17.01 -52.15
C GLY A 979 1.05 -17.33 -50.68
N LEU A 980 2.13 -18.03 -50.31
CA LEU A 980 2.38 -18.49 -48.94
C LEU A 980 3.10 -17.47 -48.06
N TRP A 981 3.83 -16.52 -48.64
CA TRP A 981 4.57 -15.52 -47.88
C TRP A 981 4.17 -14.09 -48.21
N ALA A 982 4.30 -13.66 -49.47
CA ALA A 982 4.20 -12.25 -49.82
C ALA A 982 2.80 -11.68 -49.54
N MET A 983 1.74 -12.37 -49.96
CA MET A 983 0.36 -11.95 -49.75
C MET A 983 -0.01 -11.94 -48.24
N PRO A 984 0.22 -13.00 -47.46
CA PRO A 984 0.05 -12.96 -45.99
C PRO A 984 0.86 -11.87 -45.31
N ASN A 985 2.12 -11.69 -45.72
CA ASN A 985 3.01 -10.67 -45.13
C ASN A 985 2.49 -9.24 -45.38
N ILE A 986 2.00 -8.95 -46.60
CA ILE A 986 1.36 -7.66 -46.91
C ILE A 986 0.15 -7.44 -46.00
N LEU A 987 -0.78 -8.39 -45.93
CA LEU A 987 -1.98 -8.24 -45.11
C LEU A 987 -1.66 -8.04 -43.62
N LEU A 988 -0.82 -8.91 -43.07
CA LEU A 988 -0.53 -8.94 -41.65
C LEU A 988 0.36 -7.76 -41.19
N PHE A 989 1.51 -7.56 -41.84
CA PHE A 989 2.53 -6.62 -41.38
C PHE A 989 2.38 -5.20 -41.95
N GLN A 990 1.72 -5.01 -43.09
CA GLN A 990 1.50 -3.67 -43.65
C GLN A 990 0.13 -3.09 -43.28
N TYR A 991 -0.87 -3.92 -42.95
CA TYR A 991 -2.23 -3.45 -42.65
C TYR A 991 -2.71 -3.83 -41.23
N ILE A 992 -2.79 -5.12 -40.88
CA ILE A 992 -3.40 -5.55 -39.59
C ILE A 992 -2.62 -5.02 -38.39
N ILE A 993 -1.32 -5.32 -38.28
CA ILE A 993 -0.52 -4.89 -37.13
C ILE A 993 -0.43 -3.35 -37.03
N PRO A 994 -0.14 -2.61 -38.12
CA PRO A 994 -0.15 -1.15 -38.10
C PRO A 994 -1.51 -0.52 -37.75
N PHE A 995 -2.63 -1.18 -38.05
CA PHE A 995 -3.97 -0.71 -37.67
C PHE A 995 -4.19 -0.69 -36.15
N PHE A 996 -3.69 -1.71 -35.44
CA PHE A 996 -3.78 -1.81 -33.97
C PHE A 996 -2.65 -1.08 -33.23
N SER A 997 -1.59 -0.66 -33.92
CA SER A 997 -0.42 -0.02 -33.29
C SER A 997 -0.75 1.29 -32.54
N PRO A 998 -1.63 2.19 -33.01
CA PRO A 998 -2.02 3.38 -32.25
C PRO A 998 -2.72 3.06 -30.92
N LEU A 999 -3.45 1.95 -30.85
CA LEU A 999 -4.11 1.51 -29.61
C LEU A 999 -3.06 1.13 -28.56
N ALA A 1000 -1.95 0.50 -28.96
CA ALA A 1000 -0.82 0.22 -28.08
C ALA A 1000 -0.23 1.52 -27.48
N ASP A 1001 -0.09 2.57 -28.31
CA ASP A 1001 0.44 3.87 -27.87
C ASP A 1001 -0.47 4.53 -26.81
N VAL A 1002 -1.79 4.44 -26.98
CA VAL A 1002 -2.78 4.95 -26.02
C VAL A 1002 -2.75 4.15 -24.71
N ILE A 1003 -2.73 2.81 -24.79
CA ILE A 1003 -2.64 1.94 -23.61
C ILE A 1003 -1.35 2.21 -22.84
N MET A 1004 -0.23 2.41 -23.54
CA MET A 1004 1.04 2.74 -22.90
C MET A 1004 0.95 4.07 -22.14
N PHE A 1005 0.37 5.10 -22.76
CA PHE A 1005 0.20 6.40 -22.12
C PHE A 1005 -0.61 6.32 -20.82
N PHE A 1006 -1.77 5.65 -20.84
CA PHE A 1006 -2.58 5.45 -19.63
C PHE A 1006 -1.95 4.48 -18.63
N GLY A 1007 -1.23 3.48 -19.14
CA GLY A 1007 -0.51 2.49 -18.35
C GLY A 1007 0.54 3.10 -17.43
N ILE A 1008 1.29 4.08 -17.94
CA ILE A 1008 2.27 4.87 -17.17
C ILE A 1008 1.58 5.61 -16.02
N LEU A 1009 0.37 6.14 -16.22
CA LEU A 1009 -0.39 6.88 -15.21
C LEU A 1009 -1.05 5.96 -14.16
N SER A 1010 -1.23 4.66 -14.46
CA SER A 1010 -1.99 3.70 -13.65
C SER A 1010 -1.16 2.87 -12.65
N GLY A 1011 0.13 3.17 -12.46
CA GLY A 1011 1.01 2.41 -11.55
C GLY A 1011 1.61 1.12 -12.15
N ASN A 1012 1.13 0.65 -13.31
CA ASN A 1012 1.69 -0.50 -14.05
C ASN A 1012 2.82 -0.12 -15.03
N GLY A 1013 3.42 1.06 -14.86
CA GLY A 1013 4.39 1.63 -15.81
C GLY A 1013 5.60 0.74 -16.09
N SER A 1014 6.10 0.00 -15.09
CA SER A 1014 7.31 -0.85 -15.22
C SER A 1014 7.11 -2.03 -16.17
N LYS A 1015 6.01 -2.79 -16.02
CA LYS A 1015 5.68 -3.93 -16.91
C LYS A 1015 5.48 -3.45 -18.34
N ILE A 1016 4.70 -2.39 -18.54
CA ILE A 1016 4.40 -1.83 -19.87
C ILE A 1016 5.67 -1.29 -20.54
N PHE A 1017 6.52 -0.61 -19.77
CA PHE A 1017 7.82 -0.16 -20.26
C PHE A 1017 8.70 -1.32 -20.72
N SER A 1018 8.75 -2.43 -19.97
CA SER A 1018 9.54 -3.61 -20.34
C SER A 1018 9.08 -4.24 -21.66
N TYR A 1019 7.78 -4.41 -21.88
CA TYR A 1019 7.24 -4.90 -23.15
C TYR A 1019 7.56 -3.97 -24.31
N TYR A 1020 7.41 -2.66 -24.10
CA TYR A 1020 7.71 -1.66 -25.12
C TYR A 1020 9.21 -1.63 -25.46
N LEU A 1021 10.09 -1.75 -24.47
CA LEU A 1021 11.52 -1.84 -24.66
C LEU A 1021 11.91 -3.07 -25.48
N ILE A 1022 11.34 -4.24 -25.16
CA ILE A 1022 11.56 -5.47 -25.93
C ILE A 1022 11.12 -5.27 -27.39
N PHE A 1023 9.93 -4.72 -27.61
CA PHE A 1023 9.43 -4.43 -28.96
C PHE A 1023 10.38 -3.50 -29.73
N LEU A 1024 10.84 -2.41 -29.11
CA LEU A 1024 11.80 -1.48 -29.72
C LEU A 1024 13.15 -2.15 -30.03
N LEU A 1025 13.64 -3.04 -29.16
CA LEU A 1025 14.88 -3.77 -29.39
C LEU A 1025 14.77 -4.73 -30.58
N VAL A 1026 13.66 -5.47 -30.69
CA VAL A 1026 13.39 -6.36 -31.83
C VAL A 1026 13.36 -5.57 -33.13
N ASP A 1027 12.66 -4.45 -33.14
CA ASP A 1027 12.50 -3.59 -34.29
C ASP A 1027 13.80 -2.86 -34.70
N ALA A 1028 14.61 -2.43 -33.72
CA ALA A 1028 15.94 -1.88 -33.96
C ALA A 1028 16.93 -2.94 -34.51
N SER A 1029 16.81 -4.20 -34.07
CA SER A 1029 17.69 -5.28 -34.53
C SER A 1029 17.54 -5.56 -36.04
N LEU A 1030 16.32 -5.48 -36.58
CA LEU A 1030 16.08 -5.61 -38.02
C LEU A 1030 16.81 -4.52 -38.81
N ALA A 1031 16.70 -3.28 -38.35
CA ALA A 1031 17.36 -2.16 -39.00
C ALA A 1031 18.88 -2.28 -38.92
N PHE A 1032 19.42 -2.73 -37.78
CA PHE A 1032 20.85 -2.98 -37.61
C PHE A 1032 21.36 -4.05 -38.60
N ILE A 1033 20.66 -5.18 -38.71
CA ILE A 1033 20.98 -6.25 -39.68
C ILE A 1033 20.93 -5.71 -41.11
N ALA A 1034 19.87 -4.98 -41.47
CA ALA A 1034 19.71 -4.40 -42.80
C ALA A 1034 20.85 -3.45 -43.18
N PHE A 1035 21.27 -2.58 -42.26
CA PHE A 1035 22.38 -1.63 -42.50
C PHE A 1035 23.73 -2.34 -42.71
N ILE A 1036 24.03 -3.36 -41.90
CA ILE A 1036 25.24 -4.20 -42.09
C ILE A 1036 25.18 -4.92 -43.45
N MET A 1037 24.00 -5.41 -43.83
CA MET A 1037 23.83 -6.13 -45.07
C MET A 1037 23.94 -5.24 -46.31
N GLN A 1038 23.43 -4.01 -46.24
CA GLN A 1038 23.48 -3.03 -47.32
C GLN A 1038 24.77 -2.17 -47.32
N ARG A 1039 25.69 -2.39 -46.37
CA ARG A 1039 26.94 -1.62 -46.20
C ARG A 1039 26.69 -0.10 -46.02
N GLU A 1040 25.63 0.23 -45.31
CA GLU A 1040 25.26 1.62 -44.98
C GLU A 1040 25.94 2.09 -43.69
N LYS A 1041 26.12 3.42 -43.54
CA LYS A 1041 26.74 4.00 -42.34
C LYS A 1041 25.86 3.78 -41.10
N LEU A 1042 26.37 3.05 -40.11
CA LEU A 1042 25.65 2.74 -38.85
C LEU A 1042 25.28 3.99 -38.05
N THR A 1043 26.01 5.10 -38.21
CA THR A 1043 25.70 6.40 -37.58
C THR A 1043 24.30 6.91 -37.95
N ASN A 1044 23.74 6.49 -39.08
CA ASN A 1044 22.40 6.89 -39.48
C ASN A 1044 21.31 6.20 -38.65
N LEU A 1045 21.62 5.12 -37.93
CA LEU A 1045 20.66 4.41 -37.06
C LEU A 1045 20.21 5.27 -35.87
N PHE A 1046 20.98 6.28 -35.46
CA PHE A 1046 20.54 7.24 -34.42
C PHE A 1046 19.21 7.93 -34.77
N TYR A 1047 18.94 8.12 -36.06
CA TYR A 1047 17.68 8.73 -36.51
C TYR A 1047 16.47 7.80 -36.40
N ILE A 1048 16.64 6.51 -36.11
CA ILE A 1048 15.53 5.56 -35.90
C ILE A 1048 14.74 5.93 -34.65
N ILE A 1049 15.41 6.33 -33.57
CA ILE A 1049 14.73 6.67 -32.31
C ILE A 1049 13.68 7.77 -32.55
N PRO A 1050 14.03 8.96 -33.09
CA PRO A 1050 13.03 9.99 -33.39
C PRO A 1050 12.09 9.60 -34.54
N GLN A 1051 12.48 8.69 -35.46
CA GLN A 1051 11.60 8.16 -36.49
C GLN A 1051 10.39 7.42 -35.88
N ARG A 1052 10.57 6.67 -34.78
CA ARG A 1052 9.49 5.92 -34.14
C ARG A 1052 8.42 6.83 -33.52
N PHE A 1053 8.81 8.01 -33.05
CA PHE A 1053 7.89 8.98 -32.45
C PHE A 1053 7.26 9.95 -33.48
N GLY A 1054 7.97 10.32 -34.56
CA GLY A 1054 7.45 11.25 -35.56
C GLY A 1054 6.93 10.58 -36.83
N TYR A 1055 7.79 9.84 -37.52
CA TYR A 1055 7.52 9.26 -38.83
C TYR A 1055 6.39 8.22 -38.80
N ARG A 1056 6.34 7.41 -37.75
CA ARG A 1056 5.31 6.38 -37.57
C ARG A 1056 3.90 6.97 -37.55
N TRP A 1057 3.72 8.11 -36.88
CA TRP A 1057 2.43 8.81 -36.83
C TRP A 1057 2.01 9.36 -38.19
N LEU A 1058 2.95 9.84 -39.00
CA LEU A 1058 2.67 10.23 -40.39
C LEU A 1058 2.19 9.02 -41.21
N MET A 1059 2.80 7.85 -41.00
CA MET A 1059 2.36 6.60 -41.66
C MET A 1059 0.99 6.13 -41.19
N TYR A 1060 0.60 6.35 -39.92
CA TYR A 1060 -0.76 6.09 -39.46
C TYR A 1060 -1.78 6.96 -40.22
N ILE A 1061 -1.52 8.25 -40.38
CA ILE A 1061 -2.38 9.15 -41.16
C ILE A 1061 -2.57 8.61 -42.58
N VAL A 1062 -1.49 8.14 -43.21
CA VAL A 1062 -1.53 7.52 -44.54
C VAL A 1062 -2.40 6.26 -44.54
N LEU A 1063 -2.15 5.33 -43.61
CA LEU A 1063 -2.86 4.05 -43.51
C LEU A 1063 -4.37 4.24 -43.33
N PHE A 1064 -4.80 5.04 -42.34
CA PHE A 1064 -6.22 5.29 -42.10
C PHE A 1064 -6.89 6.03 -43.25
N LYS A 1065 -6.18 6.95 -43.92
CA LYS A 1065 -6.67 7.61 -45.13
C LYS A 1065 -6.85 6.61 -46.28
N SER A 1066 -5.91 5.69 -46.47
CA SER A 1066 -5.99 4.61 -47.47
C SER A 1066 -7.15 3.66 -47.16
N LEU A 1067 -7.27 3.16 -45.93
CA LEU A 1067 -8.38 2.31 -45.47
C LEU A 1067 -9.74 2.98 -45.70
N ARG A 1068 -9.89 4.24 -45.28
CA ARG A 1068 -11.13 5.01 -45.48
C ARG A 1068 -11.51 5.11 -46.96
N LYS A 1069 -10.54 5.32 -47.86
CA LYS A 1069 -10.80 5.37 -49.30
C LYS A 1069 -11.17 4.02 -49.89
N ALA A 1070 -10.52 2.93 -49.44
CA ALA A 1070 -10.87 1.59 -49.89
C ALA A 1070 -12.28 1.19 -49.47
N LEU A 1071 -12.67 1.50 -48.23
CA LEU A 1071 -14.03 1.27 -47.74
C LEU A 1071 -15.09 2.05 -48.53
N LYS A 1072 -14.73 3.20 -49.10
CA LYS A 1072 -15.61 4.01 -49.97
C LYS A 1072 -15.63 3.56 -51.43
N GLY A 1073 -14.74 2.67 -51.85
CA GLY A 1073 -14.64 2.22 -53.25
C GLY A 1073 -14.19 3.30 -54.26
N GLU A 1074 -13.54 4.38 -53.81
CA GLU A 1074 -13.14 5.48 -54.69
C GLU A 1074 -11.95 5.08 -55.59
N MET A 1075 -12.10 5.23 -56.91
CA MET A 1075 -10.97 5.17 -57.84
C MET A 1075 -10.28 6.54 -57.90
N GLN A 1076 -8.95 6.57 -57.77
CA GLN A 1076 -8.17 7.81 -57.78
C GLN A 1076 -7.19 7.81 -58.96
N SER A 1077 -7.08 8.94 -59.65
CA SER A 1077 -6.17 9.15 -60.78
C SER A 1077 -4.78 9.66 -60.34
N TRP A 1078 -3.81 9.54 -61.25
CA TRP A 1078 -2.41 9.91 -61.05
C TRP A 1078 -2.25 11.39 -60.64
N GLY A 1079 -1.48 11.65 -59.59
CA GLY A 1079 -1.31 12.98 -59.02
C GLY A 1079 0.14 13.47 -59.08
N PHE A 1080 0.33 14.68 -59.60
CA PHE A 1080 1.63 15.38 -59.77
C PHE A 1080 2.36 15.69 -58.45
N LEU A 1081 3.69 15.51 -58.40
CA LEU A 1081 4.58 15.89 -57.29
C LEU A 1081 5.60 16.93 -57.80
N LYS A 1082 5.61 18.14 -57.25
CA LYS A 1082 6.61 19.18 -57.60
C LYS A 1082 8.00 18.76 -57.10
N ARG A 1083 9.00 18.64 -57.97
CA ARG A 1083 10.39 18.28 -57.65
C ARG A 1083 11.27 19.52 -57.40
N THR A 1084 12.38 19.35 -56.70
CA THR A 1084 13.30 20.43 -56.30
C THR A 1084 14.62 20.42 -57.05
N GLY A 1085 15.04 19.26 -57.61
CA GLY A 1085 16.29 19.14 -58.37
C GLY A 1085 17.55 18.90 -57.52
N ASN A 1086 17.41 18.64 -56.22
CA ASN A 1086 18.53 18.53 -55.26
C ASN A 1086 19.26 17.17 -55.25
N VAL A 1087 19.16 16.36 -56.30
CA VAL A 1087 19.80 15.03 -56.34
C VAL A 1087 21.31 15.17 -56.58
N LYS A 1088 22.11 14.89 -55.55
CA LYS A 1088 23.59 14.93 -55.61
C LYS A 1088 24.13 14.12 -56.78
N GLU A 1089 25.17 14.62 -57.43
CA GLU A 1089 25.93 13.81 -58.39
C GLU A 1089 26.54 12.61 -57.68
N ILE A 1090 26.43 11.44 -58.31
CA ILE A 1090 27.03 10.22 -57.78
C ILE A 1090 28.54 10.34 -57.98
N ALA A 1091 29.27 10.57 -56.90
CA ALA A 1091 30.74 10.53 -56.93
C ALA A 1091 31.16 9.12 -57.40
N THR A 1092 31.98 9.06 -58.44
CA THR A 1092 32.69 7.84 -58.82
C THR A 1092 33.58 7.45 -57.66
N SER A 1093 33.26 6.34 -56.99
CA SER A 1093 34.08 5.71 -55.96
C SER A 1093 35.22 4.93 -56.58
#